data_AF-A0A947H950-F1
#
_entry.id   AF-A0A947H950-F1
#
_cell.length_a   1.000
_cell.length_b   1.000
_cell.length_c   1.000
_cell.angle_alpha   90.00
_cell.angle_beta   90.00
_cell.angle_gamma   90.00
#
_symmetry.space_group_name_H-M   'P 1'
#
loop_
_entity.id
_entity.type
_entity.pdbx_description
1 polymer ?
#
loop_
_entity_poly.entity_id
_entity_poly.type
_entity_poly.pdbx_seq_one_letter_code
_entity_poly.pdbx_strand_id
1 'polypeptide(L)'
;MHSVLAVCLIRSWRPILFSKALVQEPDNRLHVFIAVVLLALAFLHGVFSSGFVSILNLALGPQAPLAFSLYFVGLLLGQLGIYLFASLNARHWNYPLYEIGFGASLVFMALMNNTEGFILGRLLEGIMGGLATPPLFNYLVTLKAFGHVGKRIALFNSIFVLGYVLGPVIMDGLRLLMPYPRVLLLSGIVFGVVSLFLMLMPVPDPPPPDVDISLKKLLRSYDWFEKFSTLVLAKGLYGYLISFTAGYITQFLPGFPLAQVMLGFSVIFVCGQILTERVLRRFPKSHLEVYLPLLLCVLLGAFVGTHWAGFIFILALFHSSLVFIGTLNFGLKATSAREYALFSCLSDPAMILGAGLASFGLNGVWGIVLLLSVPAVRALFLAPQRTRAEAFIPWIGPLTLVNIFRKQKSPLLEPANDAVPFSALQLNYCAPKPDNQPHSEPETEPLTLKLLLSGDLCPPPHSAQTPLFGWHPDLRRLIESHDLAALNLESPLELDPKAKASEHLHALSLQQFEALAGSDQALFGLINLANNHSLDQGLRGFEQTRQYLQAKPGFYPLDSRLQIVERAGLRLGFFALSFGSNCFWRKHPDLSLLKPEELLHSPSLQKRWLEQIQAYRQEVDLLVLSWHWGYESELYPSQALQAAFHWLAEAGVDLLWGHHSHLVQPFEIYQQPKGVSQNALCLYSCGNLLSNLEGDGYHQGVLWSVTLQSSPDGLRMQTVKPHFFRADQNHLLSPLEQGQSLLERSCREHLNAPTR
;
A
#
# COMPACT_ATOMS: atom_id res chain seq x y z
N MET A 1 -38.72 14.06 -11.81
CA MET A 1 -37.61 13.07 -11.81
C MET A 1 -36.90 12.97 -13.15
N HIS A 2 -37.59 12.61 -14.25
CA HIS A 2 -36.99 12.49 -15.59
C HIS A 2 -36.17 13.72 -16.05
N SER A 3 -36.66 14.93 -15.82
CA SER A 3 -35.99 16.19 -16.19
C SER A 3 -34.73 16.48 -15.39
N VAL A 4 -34.68 16.05 -14.12
CA VAL A 4 -33.50 16.22 -13.24
C VAL A 4 -32.40 15.23 -13.63
N LEU A 5 -32.79 13.98 -13.93
CA LEU A 5 -31.87 12.95 -14.41
C LEU A 5 -31.21 13.38 -15.74
N ALA A 6 -32.02 13.83 -16.70
CA ALA A 6 -31.54 14.28 -18.00
C ALA A 6 -30.60 15.51 -17.90
N VAL A 7 -30.92 16.49 -17.06
CA VAL A 7 -30.10 17.70 -16.90
C VAL A 7 -28.77 17.40 -16.19
N CYS A 8 -28.76 16.54 -15.18
CA CYS A 8 -27.54 16.09 -14.50
C CYS A 8 -26.64 15.25 -15.43
N LEU A 9 -27.23 14.39 -16.26
CA LEU A 9 -26.50 13.59 -17.25
C LEU A 9 -25.94 14.47 -18.37
N ILE A 10 -26.72 15.39 -18.95
CA ILE A 10 -26.26 16.22 -20.07
C ILE A 10 -25.11 17.17 -19.65
N ARG A 11 -25.15 17.74 -18.44
CA ARG A 11 -24.12 18.69 -17.97
C ARG A 11 -22.75 18.04 -17.75
N SER A 12 -22.71 16.80 -17.24
CA SER A 12 -21.43 16.11 -16.97
C SER A 12 -20.80 15.51 -18.24
N TRP A 13 -21.54 15.42 -19.34
CA TRP A 13 -21.16 14.65 -20.54
C TRP A 13 -20.90 15.51 -21.78
N ARG A 14 -21.36 16.77 -21.79
CA ARG A 14 -21.16 17.72 -22.90
C ARG A 14 -19.69 17.94 -23.29
N PRO A 15 -18.71 18.00 -22.37
CA PRO A 15 -17.29 18.11 -22.75
C PRO A 15 -16.69 16.84 -23.35
N ILE A 16 -17.32 15.68 -23.13
CA ILE A 16 -16.78 14.34 -23.44
C ILE A 16 -17.29 13.85 -24.80
N LEU A 17 -18.61 13.94 -25.04
CA LEU A 17 -19.22 13.53 -26.32
C LEU A 17 -18.90 14.46 -27.48
N PHE A 18 -18.57 15.72 -27.19
CA PHE A 18 -18.32 16.76 -28.21
C PHE A 18 -16.88 17.27 -28.19
N SER A 19 -15.93 16.49 -27.66
CA SER A 19 -14.52 16.89 -27.70
C SER A 19 -14.02 16.91 -29.14
N LYS A 20 -13.41 18.02 -29.58
CA LYS A 20 -12.88 18.20 -30.93
C LYS A 20 -11.79 17.17 -31.29
N ALA A 21 -11.19 16.52 -30.28
CA ALA A 21 -10.15 15.49 -30.43
C ALA A 21 -10.66 14.19 -31.08
N LEU A 22 -11.96 13.89 -30.99
CA LEU A 22 -12.55 12.66 -31.56
C LEU A 22 -12.64 12.67 -33.10
N VAL A 23 -12.49 13.83 -33.75
CA VAL A 23 -12.88 14.05 -35.15
C VAL A 23 -11.70 14.16 -36.12
N GLN A 24 -10.46 14.38 -35.65
CA GLN A 24 -9.37 14.89 -36.50
C GLN A 24 -8.33 13.89 -37.01
N GLU A 25 -8.36 12.59 -36.69
CA GLU A 25 -7.43 11.60 -37.27
C GLU A 25 -8.12 10.31 -37.77
N PRO A 26 -7.72 9.75 -38.93
CA PRO A 26 -8.35 8.57 -39.52
C PRO A 26 -8.21 7.29 -38.66
N ASP A 27 -7.10 7.10 -37.93
CA ASP A 27 -6.89 5.97 -37.01
C ASP A 27 -7.79 6.01 -35.77
N ASN A 28 -8.46 7.14 -35.51
CA ASN A 28 -9.39 7.28 -34.38
C ASN A 28 -10.79 6.72 -34.67
N ARG A 29 -11.22 6.54 -35.93
CA ARG A 29 -12.62 6.12 -36.22
C ARG A 29 -12.92 4.71 -35.70
N LEU A 30 -12.01 3.76 -35.91
CA LEU A 30 -12.14 2.39 -35.40
C LEU A 30 -12.10 2.37 -33.86
N HIS A 31 -11.20 3.13 -33.25
CA HIS A 31 -11.08 3.24 -31.79
C HIS A 31 -12.32 3.87 -31.14
N VAL A 32 -12.90 4.89 -31.78
CA VAL A 32 -14.15 5.53 -31.33
C VAL A 32 -15.32 4.57 -31.48
N PHE A 33 -15.38 3.82 -32.59
CA PHE A 33 -16.42 2.81 -32.77
C PHE A 33 -16.33 1.69 -31.72
N ILE A 34 -15.13 1.15 -31.46
CA ILE A 34 -14.90 0.17 -30.39
C ILE A 34 -15.32 0.73 -29.04
N ALA A 35 -14.97 1.98 -28.74
CA ALA A 35 -15.40 2.65 -27.51
C ALA A 35 -16.94 2.72 -27.41
N VAL A 36 -17.64 3.09 -28.49
CA VAL A 36 -19.11 3.14 -28.52
C VAL A 36 -19.71 1.76 -28.25
N VAL A 37 -19.17 0.70 -28.86
CA VAL A 37 -19.66 -0.67 -28.64
C VAL A 37 -19.43 -1.12 -27.19
N LEU A 38 -18.26 -0.84 -26.62
CA LEU A 38 -17.96 -1.14 -25.21
C LEU A 38 -18.85 -0.35 -24.25
N LEU A 39 -19.17 0.92 -24.58
CA LEU A 39 -20.11 1.72 -23.81
C LEU A 39 -21.55 1.17 -23.90
N ALA A 40 -21.96 0.69 -25.08
CA ALA A 40 -23.24 0.03 -25.24
C ALA A 40 -23.31 -1.27 -24.42
N LEU A 41 -22.24 -2.07 -24.41
CA LEU A 41 -22.15 -3.27 -23.56
C LEU A 41 -22.17 -2.91 -22.07
N ALA A 42 -21.46 -1.88 -21.64
CA ALA A 42 -21.50 -1.42 -20.25
C ALA A 42 -22.91 -0.97 -19.83
N PHE A 43 -23.63 -0.28 -20.72
CA PHE A 43 -25.03 0.08 -20.50
C PHE A 43 -25.92 -1.16 -20.39
N LEU A 44 -25.79 -2.12 -21.32
CA LEU A 44 -26.53 -3.37 -21.32
C LEU A 44 -26.26 -4.17 -20.03
N HIS A 45 -24.99 -4.32 -19.63
CA HIS A 45 -24.61 -4.93 -18.35
C HIS A 45 -25.34 -4.28 -17.17
N GLY A 46 -25.38 -2.95 -17.11
CA GLY A 46 -26.14 -2.24 -16.09
C GLY A 46 -27.64 -2.57 -16.14
N VAL A 47 -28.24 -2.51 -17.33
CA VAL A 47 -29.67 -2.79 -17.58
C VAL A 47 -30.04 -4.18 -17.10
N PHE A 48 -29.24 -5.19 -17.44
CA PHE A 48 -29.55 -6.58 -17.14
C PHE A 48 -29.21 -6.97 -15.71
N SER A 49 -28.12 -6.44 -15.13
CA SER A 49 -27.71 -6.68 -13.75
C SER A 49 -28.81 -6.30 -12.73
N SER A 50 -29.46 -5.16 -12.95
CA SER A 50 -30.59 -4.67 -12.13
C SER A 50 -31.95 -5.15 -12.65
N GLY A 51 -32.13 -5.22 -13.96
CA GLY A 51 -33.42 -5.46 -14.58
C GLY A 51 -33.96 -6.86 -14.33
N PHE A 52 -33.10 -7.85 -14.12
CA PHE A 52 -33.53 -9.21 -13.81
C PHE A 52 -33.99 -9.41 -12.36
N VAL A 53 -33.86 -8.41 -11.49
CA VAL A 53 -34.41 -8.46 -10.12
C VAL A 53 -35.90 -8.80 -10.13
N SER A 54 -36.68 -8.21 -11.06
CA SER A 54 -38.12 -8.50 -11.19
C SER A 54 -38.41 -9.89 -11.75
N ILE A 55 -37.59 -10.36 -12.71
CA ILE A 55 -37.72 -11.69 -13.30
C ILE A 55 -37.39 -12.77 -12.26
N LEU A 56 -36.30 -12.59 -11.51
CA LEU A 56 -35.86 -13.53 -10.48
C LEU A 56 -36.85 -13.59 -9.31
N ASN A 57 -37.41 -12.45 -8.89
CA ASN A 57 -38.46 -12.46 -7.87
C ASN A 57 -39.67 -13.31 -8.31
N LEU A 58 -40.08 -13.22 -9.56
CA LEU A 58 -41.22 -13.97 -10.07
C LEU A 58 -40.91 -15.44 -10.32
N ALA A 59 -39.70 -15.75 -10.79
CA ALA A 59 -39.31 -17.12 -11.10
C ALA A 59 -38.94 -17.93 -9.84
N LEU A 60 -38.38 -17.28 -8.81
CA LEU A 60 -37.80 -17.96 -7.64
C LEU A 60 -38.46 -17.60 -6.30
N GLY A 61 -39.22 -16.50 -6.24
CA GLY A 61 -39.86 -16.03 -5.01
C GLY A 61 -38.86 -15.88 -3.85
N PRO A 62 -39.08 -16.55 -2.70
CA PRO A 62 -38.18 -16.48 -1.54
C PRO A 62 -36.75 -16.96 -1.81
N GLN A 63 -36.51 -17.72 -2.89
CA GLN A 63 -35.18 -18.22 -3.25
C GLN A 63 -34.37 -17.24 -4.10
N ALA A 64 -34.94 -16.10 -4.50
CA ALA A 64 -34.23 -15.09 -5.28
C ALA A 64 -32.90 -14.62 -4.62
N PRO A 65 -32.81 -14.38 -3.29
CA PRO A 65 -31.56 -14.00 -2.63
C PRO A 65 -30.43 -15.03 -2.78
N LEU A 66 -30.76 -16.33 -2.82
CA LEU A 66 -29.78 -17.39 -3.06
C LEU A 66 -29.19 -17.29 -4.47
N ALA A 67 -30.04 -17.08 -5.48
CA ALA A 67 -29.61 -16.93 -6.87
C ALA A 67 -28.76 -15.66 -7.10
N PHE A 68 -29.02 -14.58 -6.35
CA PHE A 68 -28.13 -13.41 -6.31
C PHE A 68 -26.79 -13.72 -5.66
N SER A 69 -26.78 -14.44 -4.54
CA SER A 69 -25.54 -14.84 -3.86
C SER A 69 -24.67 -15.70 -4.76
N LEU A 70 -25.26 -16.66 -5.48
CA LEU A 70 -24.54 -17.55 -6.41
C LEU A 70 -23.97 -16.83 -7.63
N TYR A 71 -24.64 -15.79 -8.13
CA TYR A 71 -24.05 -14.93 -9.14
C TYR A 71 -22.78 -14.25 -8.64
N PHE A 72 -22.77 -13.72 -7.41
CA PHE A 72 -21.56 -13.09 -6.85
C PHE A 72 -20.46 -14.11 -6.56
N VAL A 73 -20.80 -15.35 -6.17
CA VAL A 73 -19.85 -16.46 -6.09
C VAL A 73 -19.24 -16.73 -7.47
N GLY A 74 -20.05 -16.85 -8.51
CA GLY A 74 -19.58 -17.04 -9.87
C GLY A 74 -18.67 -15.90 -10.33
N LEU A 75 -19.07 -14.65 -10.07
CA LEU A 75 -18.32 -13.44 -10.39
C LEU A 75 -16.92 -13.48 -9.77
N LEU A 76 -16.82 -13.83 -8.49
CA LEU A 76 -15.55 -14.00 -7.79
C LEU A 76 -14.69 -15.11 -8.42
N LEU A 77 -15.29 -16.27 -8.71
CA LEU A 77 -14.57 -17.39 -9.32
C LEU A 77 -14.01 -17.04 -10.71
N GLY A 78 -14.81 -16.36 -11.54
CA GLY A 78 -14.38 -15.90 -12.86
C GLY A 78 -13.22 -14.91 -12.78
N GLN A 79 -13.35 -13.89 -11.90
CA GLN A 79 -12.28 -12.90 -11.72
C GLN A 79 -11.00 -13.54 -11.18
N LEU A 80 -11.09 -14.43 -10.17
CA LEU A 80 -9.95 -15.19 -9.66
C LEU A 80 -9.32 -16.06 -10.76
N GLY A 81 -10.14 -16.68 -11.63
CA GLY A 81 -9.67 -17.43 -12.79
C GLY A 81 -8.71 -16.61 -13.66
N ILE A 82 -9.07 -15.37 -14.00
CA ILE A 82 -8.22 -14.47 -14.78
C ILE A 82 -6.88 -14.18 -14.08
N TYR A 83 -6.89 -14.01 -12.74
CA TYR A 83 -5.67 -13.75 -11.99
C TYR A 83 -4.78 -14.99 -11.82
N LEU A 84 -5.38 -16.17 -11.75
CA LEU A 84 -4.68 -17.44 -11.56
C LEU A 84 -4.14 -18.00 -12.88
N PHE A 85 -4.81 -17.74 -14.01
CA PHE A 85 -4.49 -18.31 -15.31
C PHE A 85 -4.30 -17.21 -16.36
N ALA A 86 -3.04 -16.86 -16.64
CA ALA A 86 -2.70 -15.80 -17.61
C ALA A 86 -3.26 -16.04 -19.03
N SER A 87 -3.44 -17.30 -19.42
CA SER A 87 -4.04 -17.68 -20.71
C SER A 87 -5.46 -17.14 -20.90
N LEU A 88 -6.23 -16.98 -19.81
CA LEU A 88 -7.59 -16.44 -19.86
C LEU A 88 -7.62 -14.93 -20.14
N ASN A 89 -6.47 -14.23 -20.12
CA ASN A 89 -6.40 -12.80 -20.44
C ASN A 89 -5.40 -12.49 -21.57
N ALA A 90 -4.91 -13.51 -22.27
CA ALA A 90 -3.78 -13.38 -23.20
C ALA A 90 -4.18 -12.92 -24.61
N ARG A 91 -5.47 -12.96 -24.97
CA ARG A 91 -5.93 -12.72 -26.35
C ARG A 91 -7.09 -11.72 -26.38
N HIS A 92 -7.12 -10.89 -27.41
CA HIS A 92 -8.20 -9.93 -27.64
C HIS A 92 -9.59 -10.59 -27.74
N TRP A 93 -9.69 -11.79 -28.32
CA TRP A 93 -10.98 -12.48 -28.46
C TRP A 93 -11.51 -13.12 -27.17
N ASN A 94 -10.75 -13.11 -26.06
CA ASN A 94 -11.23 -13.67 -24.79
C ASN A 94 -12.40 -12.87 -24.22
N TYR A 95 -12.33 -11.54 -24.24
CA TYR A 95 -13.42 -10.68 -23.75
C TYR A 95 -14.76 -10.94 -24.47
N PRO A 96 -14.86 -10.84 -25.81
CA PRO A 96 -16.11 -11.11 -26.49
C PRO A 96 -16.58 -12.56 -26.33
N LEU A 97 -15.66 -13.53 -26.17
CA LEU A 97 -16.04 -14.92 -25.87
C LEU A 97 -16.75 -15.05 -24.51
N TYR A 98 -16.26 -14.33 -23.49
CA TYR A 98 -16.89 -14.31 -22.18
C TYR A 98 -18.25 -13.61 -22.19
N GLU A 99 -18.41 -12.55 -22.98
CA GLU A 99 -19.70 -11.88 -23.19
C GLU A 99 -20.71 -12.78 -23.94
N ILE A 100 -20.25 -13.58 -24.91
CA ILE A 100 -21.08 -14.63 -25.54
C ILE A 100 -21.50 -15.67 -24.50
N GLY A 101 -20.57 -16.10 -23.64
CA GLY A 101 -20.87 -17.01 -22.53
C GLY A 101 -21.89 -16.43 -21.54
N PHE A 102 -21.79 -15.13 -21.25
CA PHE A 102 -22.76 -14.40 -20.44
C PHE A 102 -24.15 -14.45 -21.10
N GLY A 103 -24.25 -14.13 -22.39
CA GLY A 103 -25.51 -14.24 -23.14
C GLY A 103 -26.07 -15.68 -23.16
N ALA A 104 -25.21 -16.68 -23.34
CA ALA A 104 -25.59 -18.09 -23.35
C ALA A 104 -26.19 -18.54 -22.00
N SER A 105 -25.71 -18.00 -20.87
CA SER A 105 -26.29 -18.28 -19.56
C SER A 105 -27.74 -17.77 -19.44
N LEU A 106 -28.08 -16.64 -20.07
CA LEU A 106 -29.44 -16.11 -20.11
C LEU A 106 -30.36 -16.99 -20.96
N VAL A 107 -29.87 -17.44 -22.12
CA VAL A 107 -30.57 -18.40 -22.97
C VAL A 107 -30.81 -19.71 -22.22
N PHE A 108 -29.80 -20.20 -21.49
CA PHE A 108 -29.92 -21.39 -20.66
C PHE A 108 -31.04 -21.26 -19.61
N MET A 109 -31.10 -20.13 -18.87
CA MET A 109 -32.17 -19.87 -17.92
C MET A 109 -33.55 -19.84 -18.59
N ALA A 110 -33.64 -19.23 -19.78
CA ALA A 110 -34.87 -19.18 -20.56
C ALA A 110 -35.35 -20.58 -21.00
N LEU A 111 -34.44 -21.47 -21.37
CA LEU A 111 -34.75 -22.82 -21.87
C LEU A 111 -35.10 -23.79 -20.74
N MET A 112 -34.36 -23.76 -19.63
CA MET A 112 -34.63 -24.63 -18.49
C MET A 112 -35.91 -24.20 -17.75
N ASN A 113 -36.09 -22.88 -17.58
CA ASN A 113 -37.26 -22.24 -16.97
C ASN A 113 -37.80 -22.94 -15.71
N ASN A 114 -36.89 -23.40 -14.86
CA ASN A 114 -37.20 -24.04 -13.57
C ASN A 114 -36.20 -23.53 -12.52
N THR A 115 -36.48 -23.78 -11.24
CA THR A 115 -35.69 -23.27 -10.12
C THR A 115 -34.20 -23.61 -10.24
N GLU A 116 -33.89 -24.87 -10.55
CA GLU A 116 -32.51 -25.36 -10.70
C GLU A 116 -31.78 -24.67 -11.86
N GLY A 117 -32.46 -24.51 -12.99
CA GLY A 117 -31.94 -23.83 -14.17
C GLY A 117 -31.66 -22.35 -13.94
N PHE A 118 -32.50 -21.67 -13.15
CA PHE A 118 -32.25 -20.30 -12.72
C PHE A 118 -31.07 -20.19 -11.74
N ILE A 119 -30.98 -21.10 -10.77
CA ILE A 119 -29.87 -21.14 -9.81
C ILE A 119 -28.54 -21.40 -10.51
N LEU A 120 -28.46 -22.44 -11.35
CA LEU A 120 -27.26 -22.78 -12.11
C LEU A 120 -26.93 -21.71 -13.15
N GLY A 121 -27.95 -21.19 -13.85
CA GLY A 121 -27.79 -20.13 -14.82
C GLY A 121 -27.19 -18.86 -14.22
N ARG A 122 -27.60 -18.48 -13.00
CA ARG A 122 -27.02 -17.33 -12.27
C ARG A 122 -25.57 -17.54 -11.87
N LEU A 123 -25.18 -18.76 -11.46
CA LEU A 123 -23.78 -19.08 -11.21
C LEU A 123 -22.94 -18.96 -12.49
N LEU A 124 -23.42 -19.52 -13.60
CA LEU A 124 -22.75 -19.45 -14.91
C LEU A 124 -22.64 -18.01 -15.41
N GLU A 125 -23.72 -17.23 -15.30
CA GLU A 125 -23.74 -15.80 -15.62
C GLU A 125 -22.68 -15.04 -14.82
N GLY A 126 -22.57 -15.34 -13.51
CA GLY A 126 -21.54 -14.79 -12.64
C GLY A 126 -20.14 -15.13 -13.12
N ILE A 127 -19.85 -16.41 -13.39
CA ILE A 127 -18.53 -16.87 -13.88
C ILE A 127 -18.14 -16.12 -15.15
N MET A 128 -19.05 -16.04 -16.11
CA MET A 128 -18.79 -15.39 -17.40
C MET A 128 -18.58 -13.87 -17.24
N GLY A 129 -19.40 -13.21 -16.42
CA GLY A 129 -19.20 -11.80 -16.09
C GLY A 129 -17.87 -11.55 -15.35
N GLY A 130 -17.46 -12.49 -14.50
CA GLY A 130 -16.20 -12.43 -13.77
C GLY A 130 -14.98 -12.59 -14.68
N LEU A 131 -15.06 -13.47 -15.67
CA LEU A 131 -14.05 -13.63 -16.70
C LEU A 131 -13.97 -12.40 -17.63
N ALA A 132 -15.12 -11.78 -17.94
CA ALA A 132 -15.20 -10.61 -18.82
C ALA A 132 -14.65 -9.31 -18.18
N THR A 133 -14.80 -9.16 -16.86
CA THR A 133 -14.52 -7.89 -16.15
C THR A 133 -13.05 -7.43 -16.26
N PRO A 134 -12.02 -8.23 -15.96
CA PRO A 134 -10.64 -7.75 -16.06
C PRO A 134 -10.16 -7.46 -17.50
N PRO A 135 -10.46 -8.29 -18.52
CA PRO A 135 -10.18 -7.96 -19.92
C PRO A 135 -10.85 -6.66 -20.39
N LEU A 136 -12.10 -6.39 -19.97
CA LEU A 136 -12.78 -5.12 -20.26
C LEU A 136 -11.95 -3.92 -19.78
N PHE A 137 -11.43 -3.96 -18.55
CA PHE A 137 -10.59 -2.89 -18.02
C PHE A 137 -9.29 -2.69 -18.80
N ASN A 138 -8.70 -3.76 -19.35
CA ASN A 138 -7.54 -3.64 -20.23
C ASN A 138 -7.89 -2.87 -21.50
N TYR A 139 -9.05 -3.12 -22.10
CA TYR A 139 -9.55 -2.33 -23.23
C TYR A 139 -9.76 -0.86 -22.87
N LEU A 140 -10.22 -0.54 -21.67
CA LEU A 140 -10.44 0.85 -21.26
C LEU A 140 -9.14 1.65 -21.17
N VAL A 141 -8.02 0.99 -20.86
CA VAL A 141 -6.72 1.65 -20.76
C VAL A 141 -6.16 2.03 -22.12
N THR A 142 -6.42 1.24 -23.16
CA THR A 142 -5.92 1.49 -24.52
C THR A 142 -6.66 2.63 -25.24
N LEU A 143 -7.84 3.05 -24.75
CA LEU A 143 -8.63 4.16 -25.29
C LEU A 143 -8.01 5.54 -24.98
N LYS A 144 -6.95 5.95 -25.68
CA LYS A 144 -6.25 7.23 -25.47
C LYS A 144 -7.14 8.48 -25.67
N ALA A 145 -8.22 8.38 -26.44
CA ALA A 145 -9.13 9.48 -26.79
C ALA A 145 -9.81 10.19 -25.60
N PHE A 146 -9.87 9.57 -24.41
CA PHE A 146 -10.61 10.08 -23.25
C PHE A 146 -9.73 10.61 -22.09
N GLY A 147 -8.46 10.93 -22.34
CA GLY A 147 -7.57 11.58 -21.36
C GLY A 147 -6.86 10.60 -20.41
N HIS A 148 -6.83 10.86 -19.10
CA HIS A 148 -6.20 9.94 -18.12
C HIS A 148 -7.12 8.76 -17.74
N VAL A 149 -6.53 7.62 -17.37
CA VAL A 149 -7.23 6.34 -17.06
C VAL A 149 -8.40 6.51 -16.09
N GLY A 150 -8.24 7.31 -15.03
CA GLY A 150 -9.31 7.56 -14.05
C GLY A 150 -10.58 8.19 -14.66
N LYS A 151 -10.45 9.08 -15.66
CA LYS A 151 -11.60 9.65 -16.36
C LYS A 151 -12.33 8.62 -17.23
N ARG A 152 -11.59 7.66 -17.80
CA ARG A 152 -12.15 6.58 -18.63
C ARG A 152 -12.96 5.59 -17.80
N ILE A 153 -12.42 5.18 -16.66
CA ILE A 153 -13.11 4.30 -15.70
C ILE A 153 -14.37 4.99 -15.17
N ALA A 154 -14.29 6.27 -14.83
CA ALA A 154 -15.45 7.03 -14.38
C ALA A 154 -16.56 7.13 -15.44
N LEU A 155 -16.19 7.30 -16.72
CA LEU A 155 -17.14 7.32 -17.84
C LEU A 155 -17.86 5.97 -17.97
N PHE A 156 -17.12 4.87 -17.98
CA PHE A 156 -17.68 3.52 -18.06
C PHE A 156 -18.62 3.22 -16.89
N ASN A 157 -18.19 3.51 -15.67
CA ASN A 157 -19.01 3.33 -14.47
C ASN A 157 -20.29 4.18 -14.53
N SER A 158 -20.23 5.39 -15.09
CA SER A 158 -21.42 6.25 -15.22
C SER A 158 -22.45 5.67 -16.19
N ILE A 159 -22.00 5.06 -17.29
CA ILE A 159 -22.87 4.42 -18.30
C ILE A 159 -23.46 3.12 -17.75
N PHE A 160 -22.66 2.33 -17.05
CA PHE A 160 -23.14 1.16 -16.32
C PHE A 160 -24.21 1.54 -15.29
N VAL A 161 -23.96 2.57 -14.48
CA VAL A 161 -24.94 3.07 -13.49
C VAL A 161 -26.21 3.54 -14.18
N LEU A 162 -26.12 4.21 -15.33
CA LEU A 162 -27.32 4.61 -16.09
C LEU A 162 -28.14 3.39 -16.53
N GLY A 163 -27.47 2.36 -17.04
CA GLY A 163 -28.12 1.09 -17.36
C GLY A 163 -28.77 0.49 -16.12
N TYR A 164 -28.06 0.48 -15.00
CA TYR A 164 -28.56 -0.01 -13.71
C TYR A 164 -29.81 0.72 -13.22
N VAL A 165 -29.89 2.04 -13.46
CA VAL A 165 -31.05 2.87 -13.11
C VAL A 165 -32.25 2.54 -13.98
N LEU A 166 -32.04 2.36 -15.28
CA LEU A 166 -33.11 2.14 -16.24
C LEU A 166 -33.52 0.67 -16.36
N GLY A 167 -32.68 -0.26 -15.94
CA GLY A 167 -32.84 -1.70 -16.11
C GLY A 167 -34.18 -2.25 -15.64
N PRO A 168 -34.60 -2.00 -14.38
CA PRO A 168 -35.87 -2.49 -13.87
C PRO A 168 -37.07 -1.96 -14.65
N VAL A 169 -37.02 -0.70 -15.10
CA VAL A 169 -38.09 -0.08 -15.90
C VAL A 169 -38.13 -0.70 -17.30
N ILE A 170 -36.97 -0.88 -17.94
CA ILE A 170 -36.87 -1.47 -19.27
C ILE A 170 -37.35 -2.93 -19.24
N MET A 171 -36.87 -3.74 -18.29
CA MET A 171 -37.22 -5.15 -18.19
C MET A 171 -38.70 -5.35 -17.83
N ASP A 172 -39.25 -4.53 -16.93
CA ASP A 172 -40.68 -4.63 -16.61
C ASP A 172 -41.55 -4.18 -17.78
N GLY A 173 -41.13 -3.15 -18.52
CA GLY A 173 -41.78 -2.76 -19.78
C GLY A 173 -41.75 -3.88 -20.83
N LEU A 174 -40.60 -4.55 -21.01
CA LEU A 174 -40.49 -5.70 -21.91
C LEU A 174 -41.36 -6.87 -21.46
N ARG A 175 -41.48 -7.11 -20.15
CA ARG A 175 -42.38 -8.13 -19.59
C ARG A 175 -43.85 -7.89 -19.87
N LEU A 176 -44.27 -6.62 -20.00
CA LEU A 176 -45.64 -6.30 -20.42
C LEU A 176 -45.91 -6.69 -21.89
N LEU A 177 -44.86 -6.74 -22.71
CA LEU A 177 -44.95 -7.09 -24.13
C LEU A 177 -44.75 -8.58 -24.39
N MET A 178 -43.98 -9.27 -23.56
CA MET A 178 -43.69 -10.70 -23.73
C MET A 178 -43.36 -11.40 -22.40
N PRO A 179 -43.64 -12.71 -22.28
CA PRO A 179 -43.31 -13.46 -21.08
C PRO A 179 -41.81 -13.47 -20.80
N TYR A 180 -41.44 -13.49 -19.51
CA TYR A 180 -40.05 -13.33 -19.07
C TYR A 180 -39.03 -14.32 -19.68
N PRO A 181 -39.36 -15.58 -20.04
CA PRO A 181 -38.41 -16.45 -20.74
C PRO A 181 -38.02 -15.90 -22.12
N ARG A 182 -38.95 -15.25 -22.84
CA ARG A 182 -38.66 -14.60 -24.12
C ARG A 182 -37.80 -13.35 -23.93
N VAL A 183 -38.00 -12.62 -22.83
CA VAL A 183 -37.12 -11.50 -22.45
C VAL A 183 -35.69 -11.98 -22.22
N LEU A 184 -35.50 -13.08 -21.48
CA LEU A 184 -34.18 -13.68 -21.24
C LEU A 184 -33.52 -14.17 -22.54
N LEU A 185 -34.27 -14.85 -23.40
CA LEU A 185 -33.79 -15.31 -24.71
C LEU A 185 -33.34 -14.14 -25.58
N LEU A 186 -34.17 -13.09 -25.71
CA LEU A 186 -33.84 -11.89 -26.47
C LEU A 186 -32.58 -11.21 -25.92
N SER A 187 -32.47 -11.10 -24.59
CA SER A 187 -31.32 -10.50 -23.92
C SER A 187 -30.03 -11.27 -24.21
N GLY A 188 -30.08 -12.61 -24.13
CA GLY A 188 -28.94 -13.47 -24.45
C GLY A 188 -28.50 -13.36 -25.92
N ILE A 189 -29.45 -13.30 -26.85
CA ILE A 189 -29.18 -13.09 -28.28
C ILE A 189 -28.52 -11.72 -28.52
N VAL A 190 -29.02 -10.65 -27.89
CA VAL A 190 -28.45 -9.31 -28.03
C VAL A 190 -26.99 -9.30 -27.57
N PHE A 191 -26.67 -9.88 -26.42
CA PHE A 191 -25.28 -10.01 -25.97
C PHE A 191 -24.42 -10.80 -26.94
N GLY A 192 -24.90 -11.95 -27.42
CA GLY A 192 -24.17 -12.77 -28.38
C GLY A 192 -23.87 -12.04 -29.68
N VAL A 193 -24.87 -11.35 -30.25
CA VAL A 193 -24.72 -10.60 -31.51
C VAL A 193 -23.75 -9.43 -31.34
N VAL A 194 -23.92 -8.59 -30.32
CA VAL A 194 -23.04 -7.43 -30.09
C VAL A 194 -21.59 -7.87 -29.85
N SER A 195 -21.39 -8.99 -29.16
CA SER A 195 -20.06 -9.53 -28.85
C SER A 195 -19.41 -10.21 -30.05
N LEU A 196 -20.19 -10.85 -30.92
CA LEU A 196 -19.70 -11.40 -32.18
C LEU A 196 -19.15 -10.30 -33.09
N PHE A 197 -19.80 -9.13 -33.12
CA PHE A 197 -19.27 -7.97 -33.84
C PHE A 197 -17.90 -7.53 -33.30
N LEU A 198 -17.70 -7.50 -31.98
CA LEU A 198 -16.40 -7.18 -31.37
C LEU A 198 -15.31 -8.19 -31.75
N MET A 199 -15.65 -9.47 -31.83
CA MET A 199 -14.72 -10.54 -32.20
C MET A 199 -14.22 -10.42 -33.65
N LEU A 200 -15.01 -9.82 -34.54
CA LEU A 200 -14.67 -9.61 -35.95
C LEU A 200 -13.88 -8.31 -36.18
N MET A 201 -13.66 -7.48 -35.15
CA MET A 201 -12.93 -6.23 -35.28
C MET A 201 -11.42 -6.46 -35.12
N PRO A 202 -10.55 -5.75 -35.86
CA PRO A 202 -9.11 -5.83 -35.70
C PRO A 202 -8.69 -5.03 -34.44
N VAL A 203 -8.86 -5.63 -33.27
CA VAL A 203 -8.45 -5.03 -31.99
C VAL A 203 -7.11 -5.63 -31.56
N PRO A 204 -6.11 -4.80 -31.20
CA PRO A 204 -4.82 -5.30 -30.74
C PRO A 204 -4.99 -6.13 -29.45
N ASP A 205 -4.10 -7.13 -29.30
CA ASP A 205 -4.03 -7.93 -28.07
C ASP A 205 -3.80 -7.01 -26.85
N PRO A 206 -4.44 -7.31 -25.70
CA PRO A 206 -4.21 -6.55 -24.49
C PRO A 206 -2.73 -6.66 -24.08
N PRO A 207 -2.14 -5.61 -23.49
CA PRO A 207 -0.77 -5.67 -22.99
C PRO A 207 -0.63 -6.83 -21.99
N PRO A 208 0.53 -7.53 -21.98
CA PRO A 208 0.73 -8.65 -21.09
C PRO A 208 0.54 -8.22 -19.63
N PRO A 209 0.01 -9.10 -18.77
CA PRO A 209 -0.23 -8.78 -17.37
C PRO A 209 1.08 -8.41 -16.67
N ASP A 210 1.19 -7.17 -16.15
CA ASP A 210 2.32 -6.70 -15.31
C ASP A 210 2.72 -7.75 -14.26
N VAL A 211 3.91 -8.32 -14.37
CA VAL A 211 4.38 -9.40 -13.49
C VAL A 211 4.48 -8.95 -12.01
N ASP A 212 4.50 -7.63 -11.79
CA ASP A 212 4.82 -6.97 -10.52
C ASP A 212 3.67 -6.65 -9.57
N ILE A 213 2.40 -6.85 -9.96
CA ILE A 213 1.27 -6.67 -9.02
C ILE A 213 1.11 -7.94 -8.18
N SER A 214 2.06 -8.14 -7.27
CA SER A 214 1.95 -9.13 -6.21
C SER A 214 0.85 -8.71 -5.25
N LEU A 215 -0.12 -9.58 -5.01
CA LEU A 215 -1.13 -9.44 -3.95
C LEU A 215 -0.48 -9.03 -2.60
N LYS A 216 0.75 -9.50 -2.33
CA LYS A 216 1.52 -9.10 -1.15
C LYS A 216 1.96 -7.63 -1.18
N LYS A 217 2.30 -7.06 -2.34
CA LYS A 217 2.69 -5.65 -2.50
C LYS A 217 1.47 -4.73 -2.31
N LEU A 218 0.32 -5.16 -2.82
CA LEU A 218 -0.97 -4.48 -2.69
C LEU A 218 -1.44 -4.39 -1.22
N LEU A 219 -1.42 -5.52 -0.52
CA LEU A 219 -1.80 -5.67 0.89
C LEU A 219 -0.78 -5.06 1.88
N ARG A 220 0.37 -4.56 1.38
CA ARG A 220 1.40 -3.90 2.21
C ARG A 220 1.34 -2.37 2.12
N SER A 221 0.54 -1.78 1.22
CA SER A 221 0.43 -0.33 1.10
C SER A 221 -0.35 0.29 2.27
N TYR A 222 0.18 1.35 2.90
CA TYR A 222 -0.31 1.89 4.19
C TYR A 222 -1.81 2.21 4.25
N ASP A 223 -2.40 2.63 3.12
CA ASP A 223 -3.82 3.00 3.03
C ASP A 223 -4.73 1.85 2.53
N TRP A 224 -4.20 0.64 2.26
CA TRP A 224 -4.98 -0.39 1.56
C TRP A 224 -6.23 -0.78 2.34
N PHE A 225 -6.13 -0.91 3.67
CA PHE A 225 -7.24 -1.32 4.52
C PHE A 225 -8.33 -0.24 4.59
N GLU A 226 -7.95 1.04 4.61
CA GLU A 226 -8.89 2.16 4.62
C GLU A 226 -9.62 2.28 3.26
N LYS A 227 -8.87 2.11 2.16
CA LYS A 227 -9.40 2.03 0.79
C LYS A 227 -10.31 0.81 0.59
N PHE A 228 -9.89 -0.34 1.12
CA PHE A 228 -10.56 -1.63 0.97
C PHE A 228 -11.81 -1.73 1.83
N SER A 229 -11.77 -1.30 3.09
CA SER A 229 -12.90 -1.36 4.03
C SER A 229 -14.10 -0.55 3.53
N THR A 230 -13.90 0.68 3.08
CA THR A 230 -15.02 1.50 2.54
C THR A 230 -15.67 0.84 1.31
N LEU A 231 -14.86 0.27 0.42
CA LEU A 231 -15.35 -0.42 -0.78
C LEU A 231 -16.05 -1.75 -0.44
N VAL A 232 -15.51 -2.51 0.50
CA VAL A 232 -16.10 -3.74 1.06
C VAL A 232 -17.44 -3.44 1.70
N LEU A 233 -17.55 -2.36 2.50
CA LEU A 233 -18.81 -1.94 3.11
C LEU A 233 -19.83 -1.53 2.06
N ALA A 234 -19.42 -0.73 1.07
CA ALA A 234 -20.28 -0.33 -0.04
C ALA A 234 -20.84 -1.55 -0.78
N LYS A 235 -19.97 -2.50 -1.12
CA LYS A 235 -20.33 -3.74 -1.82
C LYS A 235 -21.19 -4.68 -0.98
N GLY A 236 -20.90 -4.83 0.31
CA GLY A 236 -21.75 -5.62 1.21
C GLY A 236 -23.16 -5.05 1.32
N LEU A 237 -23.26 -3.73 1.45
CA LEU A 237 -24.55 -3.06 1.50
C LEU A 237 -25.30 -3.15 0.17
N TYR A 238 -24.59 -3.08 -0.95
CA TYR A 238 -25.14 -3.32 -2.27
C TYR A 238 -25.74 -4.72 -2.41
N GLY A 239 -24.98 -5.76 -2.04
CA GLY A 239 -25.41 -7.16 -2.09
C GLY A 239 -26.68 -7.38 -1.27
N TYR A 240 -26.78 -6.73 -0.11
CA TYR A 240 -27.99 -6.76 0.70
C TYR A 240 -29.15 -6.01 0.07
N LEU A 241 -28.98 -4.75 -0.31
CA LEU A 241 -30.06 -3.91 -0.85
C LEU A 241 -30.68 -4.57 -2.08
N ILE A 242 -29.87 -5.09 -3.00
CA ILE A 242 -30.39 -5.70 -4.23
C ILE A 242 -31.15 -7.00 -3.93
N SER A 243 -30.60 -7.86 -3.07
CA SER A 243 -31.20 -9.16 -2.71
C SER A 243 -32.43 -9.00 -1.83
N PHE A 244 -32.40 -8.05 -0.90
CA PHE A 244 -33.54 -7.68 -0.05
C PHE A 244 -34.67 -7.12 -0.89
N THR A 245 -34.34 -6.24 -1.85
CA THR A 245 -35.35 -5.68 -2.74
C THR A 245 -35.96 -6.76 -3.62
N ALA A 246 -35.12 -7.68 -4.13
CA ALA A 246 -35.56 -8.80 -4.92
C ALA A 246 -36.44 -9.78 -4.16
N GLY A 247 -36.18 -10.05 -2.88
CA GLY A 247 -36.90 -11.09 -2.12
C GLY A 247 -38.11 -10.57 -1.35
N TYR A 248 -38.04 -9.34 -0.84
CA TYR A 248 -38.87 -8.92 0.29
C TYR A 248 -39.58 -7.58 0.10
N ILE A 249 -39.20 -6.74 -0.87
CA ILE A 249 -39.71 -5.36 -0.94
C ILE A 249 -41.23 -5.27 -1.07
N THR A 250 -41.84 -6.22 -1.78
CA THR A 250 -43.29 -6.25 -2.02
C THR A 250 -44.08 -6.57 -0.77
N GLN A 251 -43.46 -7.24 0.21
CA GLN A 251 -44.04 -7.49 1.54
C GLN A 251 -43.98 -6.24 2.42
N PHE A 252 -42.95 -5.40 2.24
CA PHE A 252 -42.69 -4.22 3.07
C PHE A 252 -43.27 -2.91 2.52
N LEU A 253 -43.46 -2.82 1.21
CA LEU A 253 -44.08 -1.69 0.51
C LEU A 253 -45.27 -2.20 -0.32
N PRO A 254 -46.34 -2.69 0.33
CA PRO A 254 -47.53 -3.14 -0.39
C PRO A 254 -48.13 -1.97 -1.17
N GLY A 255 -48.40 -2.19 -2.47
CA GLY A 255 -48.97 -1.18 -3.37
C GLY A 255 -47.96 -0.44 -4.26
N PHE A 256 -46.65 -0.61 -4.04
CA PHE A 256 -45.63 -0.09 -4.95
C PHE A 256 -45.04 -1.22 -5.82
N PRO A 257 -45.13 -1.13 -7.15
CA PRO A 257 -44.44 -2.05 -8.05
C PRO A 257 -42.92 -2.02 -7.80
N LEU A 258 -42.29 -3.19 -7.79
CA LEU A 258 -40.84 -3.35 -7.61
C LEU A 258 -40.04 -2.44 -8.55
N ALA A 259 -40.46 -2.29 -9.81
CA ALA A 259 -39.82 -1.40 -10.78
C ALA A 259 -39.82 0.07 -10.33
N GLN A 260 -40.91 0.55 -9.70
CA GLN A 260 -40.99 1.91 -9.17
C GLN A 260 -40.11 2.10 -7.94
N VAL A 261 -40.05 1.11 -7.05
CA VAL A 261 -39.16 1.16 -5.87
C VAL A 261 -37.69 1.19 -6.31
N MET A 262 -37.34 0.35 -7.29
CA MET A 262 -35.98 0.35 -7.85
C MET A 262 -35.64 1.66 -8.54
N LEU A 263 -36.56 2.25 -9.31
CA LEU A 263 -36.37 3.58 -9.88
C LEU A 263 -36.17 4.66 -8.80
N GLY A 264 -36.89 4.55 -7.67
CA GLY A 264 -36.70 5.39 -6.50
C GLY A 264 -35.29 5.27 -5.92
N PHE A 265 -34.80 4.04 -5.70
CA PHE A 265 -33.44 3.78 -5.22
C PHE A 265 -32.39 4.34 -6.16
N SER A 266 -32.60 4.17 -7.45
CA SER A 266 -31.75 4.70 -8.51
C SER A 266 -31.63 6.23 -8.47
N VAL A 267 -32.73 6.95 -8.25
CA VAL A 267 -32.70 8.41 -8.11
C VAL A 267 -32.02 8.84 -6.82
N ILE A 268 -32.31 8.15 -5.70
CA ILE A 268 -31.64 8.39 -4.43
C ILE A 268 -30.14 8.12 -4.55
N PHE A 269 -29.75 7.11 -5.32
CA PHE A 269 -28.36 6.79 -5.57
C PHE A 269 -27.66 7.96 -6.27
N VAL A 270 -28.22 8.50 -7.35
CA VAL A 270 -27.63 9.67 -8.03
C VAL A 270 -27.61 10.90 -7.12
N CYS A 271 -28.69 11.18 -6.40
CA CYS A 271 -28.78 12.31 -5.49
C CYS A 271 -27.75 12.21 -4.34
N GLY A 272 -27.54 11.01 -3.81
CA GLY A 272 -26.55 10.73 -2.76
C GLY A 272 -25.13 11.03 -3.20
N GLN A 273 -24.76 10.67 -4.44
CA GLN A 273 -23.44 10.98 -4.98
C GLN A 273 -23.22 12.50 -5.12
N ILE A 274 -24.21 13.21 -5.66
CA ILE A 274 -24.16 14.69 -5.83
C ILE A 274 -24.07 15.39 -4.46
N LEU A 275 -24.85 14.93 -3.48
CA LEU A 275 -24.84 15.49 -2.14
C LEU A 275 -23.48 15.25 -1.47
N THR A 276 -22.97 14.01 -1.54
CA THR A 276 -21.66 13.64 -0.99
C THR A 276 -20.53 14.46 -1.63
N GLU A 277 -20.56 14.66 -2.95
CA GLU A 277 -19.59 15.50 -3.64
C GLU A 277 -19.59 16.94 -3.11
N ARG A 278 -20.77 17.54 -2.94
CA ARG A 278 -20.89 18.92 -2.41
C ARG A 278 -20.38 19.03 -0.98
N VAL A 279 -20.66 18.04 -0.14
CA VAL A 279 -20.16 17.98 1.24
C VAL A 279 -18.63 17.86 1.24
N LEU A 280 -18.04 16.96 0.46
CA LEU A 280 -16.59 16.78 0.36
C LEU A 280 -15.84 17.96 -0.26
N ARG A 281 -16.52 18.84 -1.02
CA ARG A 281 -15.93 20.12 -1.47
C ARG A 281 -15.91 21.17 -0.36
N ARG A 282 -16.83 21.10 0.60
CA ARG A 282 -16.96 22.04 1.72
C ARG A 282 -16.07 21.65 2.89
N PHE A 283 -15.76 20.36 3.04
CA PHE A 283 -14.98 19.85 4.16
C PHE A 283 -13.77 18.99 3.70
N PRO A 284 -12.61 19.08 4.37
CA PRO A 284 -11.41 18.33 4.01
C PRO A 284 -11.60 16.80 4.03
N LYS A 285 -10.90 16.10 3.12
CA LYS A 285 -10.88 14.63 3.04
C LYS A 285 -10.39 13.92 4.32
N SER A 286 -9.59 14.60 5.14
CA SER A 286 -9.09 14.07 6.42
C SER A 286 -10.18 13.81 7.46
N HIS A 287 -11.40 14.29 7.25
CA HIS A 287 -12.53 14.07 8.16
C HIS A 287 -13.43 12.90 7.74
N LEU A 288 -13.02 12.08 6.77
CA LEU A 288 -13.76 10.86 6.36
C LEU A 288 -14.10 9.94 7.54
N GLU A 289 -13.16 9.85 8.49
CA GLU A 289 -13.29 9.10 9.75
C GLU A 289 -14.38 9.63 10.67
N VAL A 290 -14.78 10.90 10.51
CA VAL A 290 -15.90 11.53 11.24
C VAL A 290 -17.21 11.35 10.49
N TYR A 291 -17.19 11.42 9.15
CA TYR A 291 -18.40 11.29 8.34
C TYR A 291 -19.01 9.89 8.39
N LEU A 292 -18.19 8.84 8.39
CA LEU A 292 -18.68 7.47 8.37
C LEU A 292 -19.46 7.11 9.65
N PRO A 293 -18.97 7.39 10.88
CA PRO A 293 -19.73 7.23 12.12
C PRO A 293 -20.96 8.14 12.20
N LEU A 294 -20.88 9.38 11.70
CA LEU A 294 -22.01 10.31 11.71
C LEU A 294 -23.15 9.80 10.82
N LEU A 295 -22.83 9.28 9.62
CA LEU A 295 -23.83 8.65 8.75
C LEU A 295 -24.39 7.35 9.35
N LEU A 296 -23.58 6.57 10.06
CA LEU A 296 -24.03 5.41 10.83
C LEU A 296 -25.00 5.79 11.96
N CYS A 297 -24.74 6.90 12.66
CA CYS A 297 -25.64 7.45 13.67
C CYS A 297 -26.95 7.95 13.04
N VAL A 298 -26.88 8.58 11.86
CA VAL A 298 -28.09 8.97 11.10
C VAL A 298 -28.89 7.74 10.68
N LEU A 299 -28.23 6.65 10.25
CA LEU A 299 -28.90 5.39 9.92
C LEU A 299 -29.57 4.75 11.14
N LEU A 300 -28.89 4.72 12.29
CA LEU A 300 -29.44 4.21 13.55
C LEU A 300 -30.62 5.07 14.02
N GLY A 301 -30.48 6.40 13.97
CA GLY A 301 -31.56 7.33 14.33
C GLY A 301 -32.75 7.25 13.39
N ALA A 302 -32.52 7.09 12.09
CA ALA A 302 -33.57 6.87 11.09
C ALA A 302 -34.29 5.53 11.26
N PHE A 303 -33.58 4.46 11.63
CA PHE A 303 -34.17 3.17 11.95
C PHE A 303 -35.12 3.26 13.15
N VAL A 304 -34.69 3.98 14.19
CA VAL A 304 -35.50 4.19 15.40
C VAL A 304 -36.68 5.14 15.13
N GLY A 305 -36.51 6.12 14.24
CA GLY A 305 -37.48 7.20 14.02
C GLY A 305 -38.43 7.07 12.82
N THR A 306 -38.15 6.19 11.84
CA THR A 306 -38.99 6.05 10.63
C THR A 306 -39.62 4.65 10.55
N HIS A 307 -40.87 4.57 10.09
CA HIS A 307 -41.46 3.30 9.68
C HIS A 307 -40.55 2.58 8.67
N TRP A 308 -40.59 1.24 8.66
CA TRP A 308 -39.71 0.33 7.88
C TRP A 308 -39.45 0.74 6.42
N ALA A 309 -40.41 1.41 5.78
CA ALA A 309 -40.31 1.98 4.43
C ALA A 309 -39.27 3.10 4.28
N GLY A 310 -39.17 4.03 5.24
CA GLY A 310 -38.22 5.16 5.16
C GLY A 310 -36.77 4.71 5.31
N PHE A 311 -36.56 3.68 6.12
CA PHE A 311 -35.25 3.13 6.41
C PHE A 311 -34.52 2.61 5.17
N ILE A 312 -35.19 1.86 4.28
CA ILE A 312 -34.52 1.26 3.12
C ILE A 312 -34.03 2.32 2.11
N PHE A 313 -34.75 3.45 1.99
CA PHE A 313 -34.34 4.58 1.16
C PHE A 313 -33.15 5.34 1.76
N ILE A 314 -33.10 5.48 3.09
CA ILE A 314 -31.94 6.06 3.79
C ILE A 314 -30.73 5.13 3.67
N LEU A 315 -30.95 3.82 3.72
CA LEU A 315 -29.92 2.81 3.48
C LEU A 315 -29.37 2.88 2.04
N ALA A 316 -30.22 3.11 1.04
CA ALA A 316 -29.79 3.35 -0.33
C ALA A 316 -28.99 4.65 -0.49
N LEU A 317 -29.35 5.72 0.23
CA LEU A 317 -28.60 6.98 0.26
C LEU A 317 -27.20 6.79 0.91
N PHE A 318 -27.14 6.02 1.99
CA PHE A 318 -25.88 5.66 2.65
C PHE A 318 -24.98 4.83 1.74
N HIS A 319 -25.53 3.79 1.11
CA HIS A 319 -24.84 2.99 0.11
C HIS A 319 -24.25 3.86 -1.01
N SER A 320 -25.03 4.79 -1.55
CA SER A 320 -24.54 5.73 -2.56
C SER A 320 -23.35 6.57 -2.10
N SER A 321 -23.41 7.08 -0.87
CA SER A 321 -22.35 7.88 -0.26
C SER A 321 -21.06 7.05 -0.09
N LEU A 322 -21.19 5.81 0.39
CA LEU A 322 -20.08 4.86 0.51
C LEU A 322 -19.45 4.51 -0.84
N VAL A 323 -20.27 4.26 -1.87
CA VAL A 323 -19.78 3.99 -3.22
C VAL A 323 -19.02 5.20 -3.76
N PHE A 324 -19.54 6.41 -3.58
CA PHE A 324 -18.87 7.63 -4.05
C PHE A 324 -17.53 7.87 -3.34
N ILE A 325 -17.51 7.73 -2.03
CA ILE A 325 -16.30 7.87 -1.20
C ILE A 325 -15.28 6.78 -1.56
N GLY A 326 -15.72 5.52 -1.64
CA GLY A 326 -14.89 4.39 -2.05
C GLY A 326 -14.29 4.61 -3.43
N THR A 327 -15.10 5.04 -4.40
CA THR A 327 -14.65 5.34 -5.77
C THR A 327 -13.70 6.53 -5.82
N LEU A 328 -13.89 7.56 -5.00
CA LEU A 328 -12.96 8.71 -4.90
C LEU A 328 -11.62 8.30 -4.27
N ASN A 329 -11.65 7.54 -3.18
CA ASN A 329 -10.46 7.06 -2.50
C ASN A 329 -9.67 6.08 -3.36
N PHE A 330 -10.38 5.31 -4.18
CA PHE A 330 -9.82 4.23 -4.96
C PHE A 330 -9.47 4.63 -6.40
N GLY A 331 -10.43 5.16 -7.16
CA GLY A 331 -10.30 5.52 -8.57
C GLY A 331 -9.37 6.71 -8.85
N LEU A 332 -9.09 7.56 -7.85
CA LEU A 332 -8.10 8.64 -7.98
C LEU A 332 -6.68 8.21 -7.56
N LYS A 333 -6.52 7.08 -6.86
CA LYS A 333 -5.23 6.61 -6.31
C LYS A 333 -4.72 5.32 -6.95
N ALA A 334 -5.56 4.57 -7.68
CA ALA A 334 -5.12 3.39 -8.41
C ALA A 334 -4.16 3.79 -9.53
N THR A 335 -2.99 3.19 -9.53
CA THR A 335 -1.91 3.48 -10.49
C THR A 335 -2.07 2.72 -11.81
N SER A 336 -2.86 1.64 -11.79
CA SER A 336 -3.20 0.83 -12.97
C SER A 336 -4.63 0.28 -12.93
N ALA A 337 -5.18 -0.08 -14.10
CA ALA A 337 -6.51 -0.70 -14.18
C ALA A 337 -6.55 -2.14 -13.61
N ARG A 338 -5.40 -2.81 -13.56
CA ARG A 338 -5.27 -4.13 -12.94
C ARG A 338 -5.28 -4.05 -11.42
N GLU A 339 -4.64 -3.03 -10.85
CA GLU A 339 -4.79 -2.69 -9.43
C GLU A 339 -6.27 -2.45 -9.10
N TYR A 340 -6.96 -1.68 -9.93
CA TYR A 340 -8.40 -1.44 -9.79
C TYR A 340 -9.23 -2.74 -9.80
N ALA A 341 -9.02 -3.59 -10.80
CA ALA A 341 -9.75 -4.84 -10.95
C ALA A 341 -9.44 -5.84 -9.83
N LEU A 342 -8.22 -5.87 -9.28
CA LEU A 342 -7.84 -6.81 -8.23
C LEU A 342 -8.50 -6.46 -6.90
N PHE A 343 -8.51 -5.18 -6.52
CA PHE A 343 -9.24 -4.74 -5.33
C PHE A 343 -10.76 -4.86 -5.47
N SER A 344 -11.30 -4.65 -6.69
CA SER A 344 -12.70 -4.96 -6.97
C SER A 344 -12.98 -6.44 -6.70
N CYS A 345 -12.17 -7.35 -7.23
CA CYS A 345 -12.29 -8.79 -6.99
C CYS A 345 -12.23 -9.14 -5.49
N LEU A 346 -11.25 -8.60 -4.77
CA LEU A 346 -11.06 -8.89 -3.34
C LEU A 346 -12.22 -8.40 -2.47
N SER A 347 -13.01 -7.42 -2.94
CA SER A 347 -14.15 -6.87 -2.22
C SER A 347 -15.50 -7.52 -2.57
N ASP A 348 -15.56 -8.35 -3.64
CA ASP A 348 -16.76 -9.10 -4.03
C ASP A 348 -17.27 -10.12 -2.99
N PRO A 349 -16.44 -10.73 -2.11
CA PRO A 349 -16.96 -11.55 -1.01
C PRO A 349 -17.93 -10.82 -0.10
N ALA A 350 -17.80 -9.49 0.02
CA ALA A 350 -18.74 -8.68 0.78
C ALA A 350 -20.15 -8.71 0.14
N MET A 351 -20.24 -8.72 -1.19
CA MET A 351 -21.52 -8.79 -1.91
C MET A 351 -22.22 -10.12 -1.65
N ILE A 352 -21.45 -11.22 -1.57
CA ILE A 352 -21.95 -12.55 -1.22
C ILE A 352 -22.53 -12.54 0.20
N LEU A 353 -21.79 -11.99 1.16
CA LEU A 353 -22.24 -11.89 2.55
C LEU A 353 -23.48 -11.02 2.70
N GLY A 354 -23.51 -9.85 2.05
CA GLY A 354 -24.67 -8.97 2.03
C GLY A 354 -25.91 -9.63 1.45
N ALA A 355 -25.76 -10.32 0.30
CA ALA A 355 -26.84 -11.07 -0.33
C ALA A 355 -27.33 -12.24 0.53
N GLY A 356 -26.42 -12.96 1.18
CA GLY A 356 -26.75 -14.00 2.15
C GLY A 356 -27.53 -13.45 3.34
N LEU A 357 -27.09 -12.32 3.91
CA LEU A 357 -27.79 -11.64 5.01
C LEU A 357 -29.20 -11.18 4.63
N ALA A 358 -29.43 -10.81 3.37
CA ALA A 358 -30.76 -10.45 2.88
C ALA A 358 -31.76 -11.60 2.98
N SER A 359 -31.30 -12.86 2.99
CA SER A 359 -32.15 -14.04 3.20
C SER A 359 -32.83 -14.03 4.58
N PHE A 360 -32.27 -13.30 5.55
CA PHE A 360 -32.87 -13.09 6.88
C PHE A 360 -33.78 -11.85 6.96
N GLY A 361 -34.10 -11.21 5.82
CA GLY A 361 -34.96 -10.04 5.75
C GLY A 361 -34.43 -8.87 6.59
N LEU A 362 -35.30 -8.27 7.41
CA LEU A 362 -34.94 -7.16 8.30
C LEU A 362 -34.00 -7.58 9.44
N ASN A 363 -34.02 -8.84 9.88
CA ASN A 363 -33.05 -9.32 10.86
C ASN A 363 -31.63 -9.36 10.28
N GLY A 364 -31.52 -9.51 8.95
CA GLY A 364 -30.28 -9.33 8.21
C GLY A 364 -29.69 -7.91 8.30
N VAL A 365 -30.53 -6.88 8.57
CA VAL A 365 -30.06 -5.51 8.81
C VAL A 365 -29.15 -5.47 10.03
N TRP A 366 -29.47 -6.21 11.09
CA TRP A 366 -28.61 -6.26 12.28
C TRP A 366 -27.28 -6.93 11.98
N GLY A 367 -27.27 -7.93 11.10
CA GLY A 367 -26.03 -8.48 10.55
C GLY A 367 -25.18 -7.41 9.86
N ILE A 368 -25.81 -6.51 9.10
CA ILE A 368 -25.12 -5.40 8.43
C ILE A 368 -24.71 -4.30 9.39
N VAL A 369 -25.55 -3.90 10.32
CA VAL A 369 -25.20 -2.93 11.37
C VAL A 369 -24.05 -3.46 12.21
N LEU A 370 -24.04 -4.75 12.54
CA LEU A 370 -22.94 -5.41 13.21
C LEU A 370 -21.67 -5.36 12.34
N LEU A 371 -21.75 -5.78 11.07
CA LEU A 371 -20.64 -5.71 10.11
C LEU A 371 -20.10 -4.27 9.91
N LEU A 372 -20.98 -3.27 9.95
CA LEU A 372 -20.67 -1.84 9.84
C LEU A 372 -20.12 -1.26 11.15
N SER A 373 -20.49 -1.83 12.29
CA SER A 373 -20.04 -1.40 13.62
C SER A 373 -18.62 -1.86 13.92
N VAL A 374 -18.15 -2.99 13.35
CA VAL A 374 -16.78 -3.49 13.61
C VAL A 374 -15.70 -2.49 13.16
N PRO A 375 -15.74 -1.91 11.94
CA PRO A 375 -14.81 -0.84 11.56
C PRO A 375 -15.02 0.47 12.33
N ALA A 376 -16.28 0.81 12.67
CA ALA A 376 -16.62 2.07 13.36
C ALA A 376 -16.21 2.08 14.84
N VAL A 377 -16.43 0.97 15.56
CA VAL A 377 -15.95 0.76 16.93
C VAL A 377 -14.43 0.78 16.96
N ARG A 378 -13.78 0.20 15.94
CA ARG A 378 -12.31 0.29 15.81
C ARG A 378 -11.83 1.72 15.56
N ALA A 379 -12.49 2.49 14.70
CA ALA A 379 -12.13 3.90 14.44
C ALA A 379 -12.37 4.81 15.66
N LEU A 380 -13.38 4.51 16.48
CA LEU A 380 -13.74 5.30 17.67
C LEU A 380 -12.88 4.96 18.91
N PHE A 381 -12.37 3.72 19.02
CA PHE A 381 -11.69 3.25 20.23
C PHE A 381 -10.22 2.82 20.02
N LEU A 382 -9.75 2.69 18.77
CA LEU A 382 -8.40 2.20 18.46
C LEU A 382 -7.73 3.06 17.38
N ALA A 383 -7.21 4.21 17.79
CA ALA A 383 -6.02 4.77 17.18
C ALA A 383 -5.12 5.37 18.28
N PRO A 384 -3.79 5.17 18.27
CA PRO A 384 -2.95 4.45 17.31
C PRO A 384 -2.16 3.32 18.00
N GLN A 385 -2.32 2.05 17.63
CA GLN A 385 -1.26 1.04 17.78
C GLN A 385 -1.58 -0.30 17.10
N ARG A 386 -0.51 -1.00 16.77
CA ARG A 386 -0.39 -2.18 15.92
C ARG A 386 -1.09 -3.42 16.50
N THR A 387 -1.88 -4.12 15.69
CA THR A 387 -1.73 -5.57 15.42
C THR A 387 -2.35 -5.89 14.05
N ARG A 388 -1.49 -6.16 13.05
CA ARG A 388 -1.87 -6.41 11.65
C ARG A 388 -2.31 -7.87 11.37
N ALA A 389 -2.17 -8.79 12.33
CA ALA A 389 -2.53 -10.20 12.16
C ALA A 389 -3.93 -10.56 12.69
N GLU A 390 -4.44 -9.83 13.69
CA GLU A 390 -5.74 -10.12 14.33
C GLU A 390 -6.93 -9.57 13.53
N ALA A 391 -6.70 -8.55 12.70
CA ALA A 391 -7.69 -7.99 11.77
C ALA A 391 -8.08 -8.95 10.62
N PHE A 392 -7.41 -10.09 10.53
CA PHE A 392 -7.43 -10.95 9.34
C PHE A 392 -8.48 -12.07 9.42
N ILE A 393 -8.89 -12.50 10.63
CA ILE A 393 -9.54 -13.82 10.82
C ILE A 393 -10.98 -13.96 10.28
N PRO A 394 -11.87 -12.94 10.24
CA PRO A 394 -13.25 -13.17 9.78
C PRO A 394 -13.43 -13.22 8.25
N TRP A 395 -12.43 -12.80 7.45
CA TRP A 395 -12.65 -12.47 6.03
C TRP A 395 -11.83 -13.33 5.03
N ILE A 396 -11.09 -14.36 5.48
CA ILE A 396 -10.18 -15.21 4.68
C ILE A 396 -10.88 -16.45 4.06
N GLY A 397 -12.13 -16.32 3.62
CA GLY A 397 -12.75 -17.39 2.84
C GLY A 397 -12.01 -17.68 1.50
N PRO A 398 -11.67 -16.65 0.70
CA PRO A 398 -11.11 -16.88 -0.65
C PRO A 398 -9.57 -16.94 -0.72
N LEU A 399 -8.85 -16.29 0.20
CA LEU A 399 -7.38 -16.14 0.13
C LEU A 399 -6.62 -17.43 0.49
N THR A 400 -7.23 -18.29 1.32
CA THR A 400 -6.65 -19.57 1.72
C THR A 400 -6.59 -20.55 0.55
N LEU A 401 -7.59 -20.51 -0.34
CA LEU A 401 -7.63 -21.33 -1.56
C LEU A 401 -6.51 -20.96 -2.54
N VAL A 402 -6.25 -19.66 -2.72
CA VAL A 402 -5.18 -19.18 -3.63
C VAL A 402 -3.78 -19.61 -3.17
N ASN A 403 -3.53 -19.65 -1.86
CA ASN A 403 -2.23 -20.09 -1.33
C ASN A 403 -2.05 -21.62 -1.34
N ILE A 404 -3.13 -22.39 -1.18
CA ILE A 404 -3.10 -23.84 -1.27
C ILE A 404 -2.82 -24.29 -2.72
N PHE A 405 -3.41 -23.62 -3.72
CA PHE A 405 -3.17 -23.96 -5.13
C PHE A 405 -1.88 -23.38 -5.71
N ARG A 406 -1.23 -22.40 -5.06
CA ARG A 406 0.10 -21.88 -5.49
C ARG A 406 1.27 -22.76 -5.08
N LYS A 407 1.10 -23.64 -4.08
CA LYS A 407 2.17 -24.51 -3.56
C LYS A 407 2.35 -25.84 -4.32
N GLN A 408 1.58 -26.09 -5.39
CA GLN A 408 1.78 -27.23 -6.29
C GLN A 408 2.07 -26.78 -7.72
N LYS A 409 3.28 -26.28 -7.96
CA LYS A 409 3.89 -26.25 -9.31
C LYS A 409 5.38 -26.53 -9.20
N SER A 410 5.71 -27.79 -8.95
CA SER A 410 7.02 -28.35 -9.31
C SER A 410 6.79 -29.74 -9.87
N PRO A 411 6.83 -29.94 -11.20
CA PRO A 411 7.36 -31.18 -11.74
C PRO A 411 8.89 -31.14 -11.64
N LEU A 412 9.46 -32.29 -11.35
CA LEU A 412 10.89 -32.57 -11.25
C LEU A 412 11.63 -32.28 -12.58
N LEU A 413 12.92 -31.92 -12.47
CA LEU A 413 14.00 -31.94 -13.48
C LEU A 413 14.12 -30.75 -14.48
N GLU A 414 15.08 -29.84 -14.22
CA GLU A 414 16.30 -29.50 -15.03
C GLU A 414 16.82 -28.05 -14.89
N PRO A 415 18.14 -27.78 -15.05
CA PRO A 415 18.79 -26.50 -14.78
C PRO A 415 18.84 -25.54 -15.99
N ALA A 416 18.96 -24.25 -15.68
CA ALA A 416 18.94 -23.12 -16.61
C ALA A 416 20.24 -22.95 -17.42
N ASN A 417 20.09 -22.64 -18.71
CA ASN A 417 21.10 -21.99 -19.54
C ASN A 417 20.46 -20.76 -20.16
N ASP A 418 21.06 -19.58 -19.95
CA ASP A 418 21.17 -18.47 -20.91
C ASP A 418 21.86 -17.29 -20.22
N ALA A 419 23.18 -17.19 -20.39
CA ALA A 419 24.01 -16.05 -20.01
C ALA A 419 24.52 -15.33 -21.27
N VAL A 420 24.49 -14.00 -21.27
CA VAL A 420 25.01 -13.15 -22.36
C VAL A 420 26.52 -12.92 -22.18
N PRO A 421 27.35 -12.96 -23.24
CA PRO A 421 28.82 -12.83 -23.11
C PRO A 421 29.30 -11.43 -22.73
N PHE A 422 30.32 -11.40 -21.88
CA PHE A 422 30.98 -10.23 -21.28
C PHE A 422 31.69 -9.29 -22.28
N SER A 423 31.73 -9.61 -23.57
CA SER A 423 32.40 -8.82 -24.62
C SER A 423 31.60 -7.61 -25.12
N ALA A 424 30.34 -7.45 -24.69
CA ALA A 424 29.42 -6.42 -25.18
C ALA A 424 29.35 -5.13 -24.32
N LEU A 425 30.16 -4.99 -23.27
CA LEU A 425 30.19 -3.81 -22.39
C LEU A 425 31.49 -3.03 -22.59
N GLN A 426 31.49 -2.08 -23.53
CA GLN A 426 32.50 -1.00 -23.57
C GLN A 426 31.90 0.28 -23.01
N LEU A 427 32.53 0.85 -21.98
CA LEU A 427 32.31 2.22 -21.52
C LEU A 427 33.66 2.93 -21.34
N ASN A 428 33.73 4.13 -21.92
CA ASN A 428 34.93 4.97 -22.00
C ASN A 428 35.30 5.57 -20.64
N TYR A 429 36.58 5.51 -20.31
CA TYR A 429 37.18 6.10 -19.11
C TYR A 429 37.60 7.55 -19.39
N CYS A 430 37.24 8.50 -18.52
CA CYS A 430 37.94 9.79 -18.43
C CYS A 430 39.16 9.60 -17.55
N ALA A 431 40.34 9.52 -18.17
CA ALA A 431 41.61 9.42 -17.46
C ALA A 431 41.93 10.72 -16.69
N PRO A 432 42.50 10.65 -15.47
CA PRO A 432 43.17 11.78 -14.88
C PRO A 432 44.46 12.09 -15.66
N LYS A 433 44.77 13.38 -15.82
CA LYS A 433 46.00 13.85 -16.48
C LYS A 433 47.24 13.34 -15.72
N PRO A 434 48.29 12.88 -16.42
CA PRO A 434 49.57 12.60 -15.79
C PRO A 434 50.35 13.91 -15.64
N ASP A 435 50.82 14.19 -14.43
CA ASP A 435 51.99 15.05 -14.26
C ASP A 435 53.10 14.24 -13.57
N ASN A 436 54.30 14.33 -14.13
CA ASN A 436 55.46 13.50 -13.82
C ASN A 436 56.15 13.96 -12.53
N GLN A 437 56.48 13.03 -11.62
CA GLN A 437 57.86 12.71 -11.17
C GLN A 437 57.84 11.75 -9.97
N PRO A 438 58.81 10.82 -9.85
CA PRO A 438 58.88 9.87 -8.74
C PRO A 438 59.58 10.51 -7.54
N HIS A 439 58.81 10.91 -6.53
CA HIS A 439 59.34 11.13 -5.19
C HIS A 439 59.14 9.85 -4.38
N SER A 440 60.26 9.29 -3.92
CA SER A 440 60.31 8.26 -2.89
C SER A 440 59.83 8.85 -1.57
N GLU A 441 58.60 8.52 -1.16
CA GLU A 441 58.12 8.78 0.19
C GLU A 441 58.26 7.53 1.08
N PRO A 442 58.53 7.72 2.38
CA PRO A 442 58.87 6.63 3.30
C PRO A 442 57.65 5.73 3.56
N GLU A 443 57.90 4.44 3.80
CA GLU A 443 56.87 3.49 4.28
C GLU A 443 56.31 3.98 5.62
N THR A 444 55.26 4.82 5.56
CA THR A 444 54.41 5.13 6.70
C THR A 444 53.63 3.88 7.05
N GLU A 445 53.73 3.42 8.29
CA GLU A 445 52.88 2.33 8.78
C GLU A 445 51.41 2.65 8.49
N PRO A 446 50.64 1.67 7.98
CA PRO A 446 49.25 1.90 7.60
C PRO A 446 48.41 2.29 8.83
N LEU A 447 47.81 3.49 8.77
CA LEU A 447 46.92 4.03 9.77
C LEU A 447 45.74 3.08 9.96
N THR A 448 45.42 2.77 11.21
CA THR A 448 44.29 1.89 11.58
C THR A 448 43.28 2.68 12.38
N LEU A 449 42.00 2.56 12.00
CA LEU A 449 40.87 3.23 12.65
C LEU A 449 39.82 2.19 13.04
N LYS A 450 39.33 2.25 14.28
CA LYS A 450 38.26 1.39 14.79
C LYS A 450 37.03 2.22 15.12
N LEU A 451 35.95 1.95 14.40
CA LEU A 451 34.64 2.55 14.62
C LEU A 451 33.71 1.56 15.31
N LEU A 452 32.89 2.04 16.25
CA LEU A 452 31.82 1.27 16.85
C LEU A 452 30.47 1.92 16.53
N LEU A 453 29.64 1.26 15.72
CA LEU A 453 28.32 1.79 15.33
C LEU A 453 27.22 1.01 16.05
N SER A 454 26.30 1.71 16.71
CA SER A 454 25.28 1.10 17.55
C SER A 454 23.85 1.52 17.16
N GLY A 455 22.87 1.11 17.95
CA GLY A 455 21.44 1.30 17.64
C GLY A 455 20.79 2.49 18.33
N ASP A 456 19.47 2.39 18.46
CA ASP A 456 18.59 3.43 18.96
C ASP A 456 18.61 3.49 20.50
N LEU A 457 18.78 4.70 21.03
CA LEU A 457 18.70 5.03 22.44
C LEU A 457 17.37 5.75 22.71
N CYS A 458 16.34 4.98 23.04
CA CYS A 458 15.01 5.51 23.36
C CYS A 458 14.87 5.81 24.87
N PRO A 459 14.08 6.82 25.27
CA PRO A 459 13.74 7.07 26.67
C PRO A 459 13.03 5.86 27.31
N PRO A 460 13.33 5.49 28.56
CA PRO A 460 12.57 4.47 29.29
C PRO A 460 11.13 4.94 29.57
N PRO A 461 10.17 4.02 29.84
CA PRO A 461 8.80 4.41 30.15
C PRO A 461 8.72 5.25 31.43
N HIS A 462 7.90 6.31 31.45
CA HIS A 462 7.78 7.27 32.56
C HIS A 462 7.47 6.66 33.94
N SER A 463 6.91 5.44 33.99
CA SER A 463 6.61 4.70 35.23
C SER A 463 7.80 3.96 35.81
N ALA A 464 8.89 3.82 35.06
CA ALA A 464 10.07 3.12 35.52
C ALA A 464 10.99 4.12 36.22
N GLN A 465 10.93 4.15 37.55
CA GLN A 465 12.04 4.62 38.38
C GLN A 465 13.22 3.65 38.21
N THR A 466 13.81 3.60 37.01
CA THR A 466 14.91 2.68 36.75
C THR A 466 16.19 3.32 37.25
N PRO A 467 16.95 2.64 38.14
CA PRO A 467 18.12 3.23 38.78
C PRO A 467 19.19 3.61 37.76
N LEU A 468 20.04 4.55 38.16
CA LEU A 468 21.24 5.01 37.44
C LEU A 468 22.06 3.82 36.93
N PHE A 469 21.91 3.45 35.65
CA PHE A 469 22.72 2.40 35.02
C PHE A 469 23.74 3.03 34.08
N GLY A 470 25.02 2.88 34.40
CA GLY A 470 26.07 2.91 33.39
C GLY A 470 26.12 1.57 32.64
N TRP A 471 26.87 1.50 31.55
CA TRP A 471 27.07 0.25 30.82
C TRP A 471 27.75 -0.82 31.67
N HIS A 472 27.39 -2.08 31.44
CA HIS A 472 28.12 -3.20 32.01
C HIS A 472 29.63 -3.09 31.67
N PRO A 473 30.55 -3.45 32.59
CA PRO A 473 31.99 -3.24 32.39
C PRO A 473 32.54 -3.80 31.08
N ASP A 474 32.01 -4.92 30.59
CA ASP A 474 32.43 -5.52 29.32
C ASP A 474 32.03 -4.68 28.12
N LEU A 475 30.81 -4.12 28.14
CA LEU A 475 30.34 -3.22 27.09
C LEU A 475 31.08 -1.89 27.14
N ARG A 476 31.33 -1.37 28.34
CA ARG A 476 32.16 -0.17 28.52
C ARG A 476 33.57 -0.36 27.94
N ARG A 477 34.24 -1.47 28.28
CA ARG A 477 35.56 -1.82 27.71
C ARG A 477 35.52 -1.99 26.20
N LEU A 478 34.43 -2.57 25.66
CA LEU A 478 34.25 -2.67 24.21
C LEU A 478 34.20 -1.27 23.59
N ILE A 479 33.37 -0.37 24.11
CA ILE A 479 33.23 1.00 23.59
C ILE A 479 34.57 1.76 23.68
N GLU A 480 35.24 1.73 24.84
CA GLU A 480 36.52 2.40 25.08
C GLU A 480 37.69 1.82 24.24
N SER A 481 37.55 0.61 23.70
CA SER A 481 38.57 0.00 22.82
C SER A 481 38.52 0.47 21.36
N HIS A 482 37.58 1.36 21.02
CA HIS A 482 37.40 1.94 19.68
C HIS A 482 37.79 3.42 19.68
N ASP A 483 38.27 3.92 18.54
CA ASP A 483 38.69 5.32 18.39
C ASP A 483 37.49 6.29 18.38
N LEU A 484 36.34 5.81 17.89
CA LEU A 484 35.10 6.57 17.85
C LEU A 484 33.89 5.63 17.92
N ALA A 485 32.97 5.91 18.82
CA ALA A 485 31.70 5.19 18.97
C ALA A 485 30.51 6.11 18.64
N ALA A 486 29.48 5.52 18.03
CA ALA A 486 28.29 6.21 17.54
C ALA A 486 27.00 5.57 18.05
N LEU A 487 26.00 6.38 18.40
CA LEU A 487 24.64 5.93 18.73
C LEU A 487 23.58 6.83 18.08
N ASN A 488 22.36 6.33 17.95
CA ASN A 488 21.21 7.15 17.57
C ASN A 488 20.43 7.58 18.80
N LEU A 489 20.40 8.88 19.07
CA LEU A 489 19.65 9.43 20.19
C LEU A 489 18.22 9.72 19.70
N GLU A 490 17.34 8.74 19.85
CA GLU A 490 15.95 8.79 19.38
C GLU A 490 15.03 9.56 20.34
N SER A 491 15.52 10.70 20.83
CA SER A 491 14.77 11.66 21.64
C SER A 491 15.55 12.97 21.83
N PRO A 492 14.89 14.12 22.03
CA PRO A 492 15.53 15.30 22.58
C PRO A 492 15.97 15.07 24.04
N LEU A 493 17.01 15.80 24.46
CA LEU A 493 17.43 15.85 25.86
C LEU A 493 16.53 16.78 26.67
N GLU A 494 16.15 16.34 27.87
CA GLU A 494 15.47 17.18 28.85
C GLU A 494 16.47 18.11 29.55
N LEU A 495 16.63 19.31 29.01
CA LEU A 495 17.55 20.34 29.53
C LEU A 495 16.88 21.37 30.45
N ASP A 496 15.55 21.51 30.38
CA ASP A 496 14.77 22.40 31.25
C ASP A 496 13.73 21.60 32.05
N PRO A 497 14.00 21.29 33.33
CA PRO A 497 13.06 20.57 34.18
C PRO A 497 11.79 21.39 34.54
N LYS A 498 11.71 22.67 34.16
CA LYS A 498 10.52 23.52 34.29
C LYS A 498 9.68 23.58 33.02
N ALA A 499 10.13 22.99 31.91
CA ALA A 499 9.31 22.84 30.72
C ALA A 499 8.03 22.06 31.09
N LYS A 500 6.88 22.46 30.55
CA LYS A 500 5.59 21.89 30.95
C LYS A 500 5.52 20.44 30.50
N ALA A 501 5.01 19.54 31.35
CA ALA A 501 4.74 18.13 31.06
C ALA A 501 4.08 17.84 29.70
N SER A 502 3.35 18.81 29.11
CA SER A 502 2.76 18.73 27.78
C SER A 502 3.75 18.76 26.60
N GLU A 503 5.01 19.14 26.82
CA GLU A 503 6.07 19.19 25.78
C GLU A 503 7.03 17.97 25.82
N HIS A 504 6.91 17.08 26.83
CA HIS A 504 7.82 15.95 27.06
C HIS A 504 7.28 14.61 26.54
N LEU A 505 6.73 14.58 25.33
CA LEU A 505 6.11 13.36 24.78
C LEU A 505 7.09 12.17 24.66
N HIS A 506 8.40 12.44 24.46
CA HIS A 506 9.46 11.43 24.39
C HIS A 506 10.83 12.10 24.61
N ALA A 507 11.30 12.21 25.86
CA ALA A 507 12.56 12.89 26.16
C ALA A 507 13.44 12.09 27.12
N LEU A 508 14.75 12.07 26.87
CA LEU A 508 15.72 11.43 27.74
C LEU A 508 16.25 12.46 28.74
N SER A 509 16.26 12.13 30.04
CA SER A 509 16.79 13.06 31.02
C SER A 509 18.30 13.27 30.82
N LEU A 510 18.80 14.47 31.14
CA LEU A 510 20.22 14.77 31.01
C LEU A 510 21.10 13.81 31.81
N GLN A 511 20.69 13.46 33.03
CA GLN A 511 21.42 12.53 33.89
C GLN A 511 21.51 11.12 33.28
N GLN A 512 20.43 10.64 32.66
CA GLN A 512 20.43 9.35 31.96
C GLN A 512 21.35 9.39 30.73
N PHE A 513 21.27 10.47 29.95
CA PHE A 513 22.16 10.64 28.80
C PHE A 513 23.63 10.65 29.24
N GLU A 514 24.00 11.43 30.25
CA GLU A 514 25.37 11.51 30.74
C GLU A 514 25.90 10.18 31.29
N ALA A 515 25.05 9.38 31.93
CA ALA A 515 25.42 8.05 32.40
C ALA A 515 25.72 7.04 31.27
N LEU A 516 25.05 7.20 30.12
CA LEU A 516 25.13 6.27 28.98
C LEU A 516 26.11 6.75 27.90
N ALA A 517 26.04 8.02 27.53
CA ALA A 517 26.86 8.60 26.45
C ALA A 517 28.14 9.28 26.97
N GLY A 518 28.23 9.56 28.28
CA GLY A 518 29.33 10.28 28.92
C GLY A 518 28.97 11.74 29.27
N SER A 519 29.69 12.33 30.22
CA SER A 519 29.49 13.73 30.67
C SER A 519 30.63 14.65 30.25
N ASP A 520 31.81 14.46 30.82
CA ASP A 520 33.02 15.25 30.58
C ASP A 520 33.91 14.65 29.50
N GLN A 521 33.84 13.32 29.36
CA GLN A 521 34.44 12.57 28.28
C GLN A 521 33.33 11.76 27.61
N ALA A 522 33.16 11.97 26.30
CA ALA A 522 32.20 11.22 25.51
C ALA A 522 32.63 9.75 25.44
N LEU A 523 31.75 8.87 25.90
CA LEU A 523 31.85 7.43 25.66
C LEU A 523 31.32 7.10 24.26
N PHE A 524 30.24 7.76 23.84
CA PHE A 524 29.78 7.80 22.46
C PHE A 524 29.98 9.21 21.91
N GLY A 525 30.94 9.36 21.00
CA GLY A 525 31.27 10.66 20.43
C GLY A 525 30.29 11.12 19.36
N LEU A 526 29.86 10.23 18.47
CA LEU A 526 28.93 10.55 17.38
C LEU A 526 27.49 10.30 17.84
N ILE A 527 26.66 11.35 17.85
CA ILE A 527 25.28 11.27 18.31
C ILE A 527 24.35 11.61 17.16
N ASN A 528 23.66 10.62 16.58
CA ASN A 528 22.65 10.91 15.56
C ASN A 528 21.42 11.56 16.18
N LEU A 529 21.08 12.76 15.68
CA LEU A 529 19.90 13.53 16.06
C LEU A 529 18.84 13.58 14.95
N ALA A 530 19.06 12.99 13.78
CA ALA A 530 18.12 12.97 12.67
C ALA A 530 17.27 11.69 12.69
N ASN A 531 16.17 11.72 13.43
CA ASN A 531 15.21 10.63 13.59
C ASN A 531 13.78 11.17 13.71
N ASN A 532 12.79 10.29 13.86
CA ASN A 532 11.40 10.73 13.92
C ASN A 532 11.05 11.46 15.21
N HIS A 533 11.80 11.23 16.29
CA HIS A 533 11.61 11.84 17.61
C HIS A 533 12.37 13.16 17.81
N SER A 534 13.20 13.59 16.84
CA SER A 534 14.03 14.80 16.94
C SER A 534 13.29 16.07 17.35
N LEU A 535 12.00 16.18 17.00
CA LEU A 535 11.19 17.39 17.19
C LEU A 535 10.09 17.23 18.26
N ASP A 536 10.18 16.22 19.13
CA ASP A 536 9.14 15.95 20.13
C ASP A 536 9.00 17.09 21.16
N GLN A 537 10.12 17.75 21.51
CA GLN A 537 10.14 19.02 22.26
C GLN A 537 10.15 20.27 21.35
N GLY A 538 9.74 20.11 20.09
CA GLY A 538 9.76 21.15 19.06
C GLY A 538 11.15 21.59 18.62
N LEU A 539 11.18 22.66 17.81
CA LEU A 539 12.42 23.20 17.24
C LEU A 539 13.40 23.66 18.32
N ARG A 540 12.88 24.20 19.42
CA ARG A 540 13.68 24.65 20.55
C ARG A 540 14.40 23.48 21.24
N GLY A 541 13.71 22.37 21.51
CA GLY A 541 14.33 21.19 22.14
C GLY A 541 15.40 20.55 21.27
N PHE A 542 15.17 20.46 19.96
CA PHE A 542 16.20 20.01 18.99
C PHE A 542 17.45 20.89 19.05
N GLU A 543 17.26 22.21 18.96
CA GLU A 543 18.37 23.17 18.99
C GLU A 543 19.13 23.17 20.31
N GLN A 544 18.42 23.10 21.43
CA GLN A 544 19.04 23.02 22.76
C GLN A 544 19.84 21.73 22.92
N THR A 545 19.30 20.58 22.46
CA THR A 545 20.02 19.29 22.46
C THR A 545 21.29 19.38 21.63
N ARG A 546 21.19 19.91 20.41
CA ARG A 546 22.34 20.09 19.52
C ARG A 546 23.41 21.00 20.13
N GLN A 547 23.02 22.15 20.66
CA GLN A 547 23.94 23.11 21.29
C GLN A 547 24.61 22.54 22.53
N TYR A 548 23.86 21.78 23.34
CA TYR A 548 24.41 21.10 24.51
C TYR A 548 25.54 20.14 24.11
N LEU A 549 25.31 19.30 23.11
CA LEU A 549 26.30 18.35 22.61
C LEU A 549 27.52 19.06 21.99
N GLN A 550 27.30 20.10 21.17
CA GLN A 550 28.39 20.87 20.55
C GLN A 550 29.28 21.59 21.57
N ALA A 551 28.73 21.99 22.71
CA ALA A 551 29.48 22.66 23.77
C ALA A 551 30.37 21.70 24.58
N LYS A 552 30.18 20.38 24.44
CA LYS A 552 30.90 19.36 25.22
C LYS A 552 32.03 18.72 24.40
N PRO A 553 33.25 18.63 24.96
CA PRO A 553 34.37 18.07 24.22
C PRO A 553 34.16 16.59 23.91
N GLY A 554 34.46 16.20 22.66
CA GLY A 554 34.35 14.81 22.20
C GLY A 554 32.97 14.40 21.69
N PHE A 555 31.94 15.23 21.83
CA PHE A 555 30.62 15.02 21.24
C PHE A 555 30.51 15.69 19.87
N TYR A 556 29.91 14.97 18.93
CA TYR A 556 29.72 15.34 17.53
C TYR A 556 28.27 15.02 17.14
N PRO A 557 27.33 15.97 17.32
CA PRO A 557 25.94 15.75 16.94
C PRO A 557 25.80 15.69 15.43
N LEU A 558 25.13 14.66 14.94
CA LEU A 558 24.87 14.44 13.52
C LEU A 558 23.45 14.90 13.18
N ASP A 559 23.39 15.71 12.14
CA ASP A 559 22.18 16.13 11.47
C ASP A 559 22.41 16.06 9.96
N SER A 560 21.60 16.71 9.14
CA SER A 560 21.76 16.61 7.68
C SER A 560 22.96 17.37 7.09
N ARG A 561 23.73 18.09 7.92
CA ARG A 561 24.98 18.74 7.53
C ARG A 561 26.16 17.76 7.66
N LEU A 562 27.19 17.97 6.84
CA LEU A 562 28.44 17.21 6.97
C LEU A 562 29.18 17.61 8.25
N GLN A 563 29.32 16.65 9.17
CA GLN A 563 30.16 16.75 10.35
C GLN A 563 31.48 16.03 10.06
N ILE A 564 32.59 16.76 10.02
CA ILE A 564 33.93 16.20 9.83
C ILE A 564 34.58 16.00 11.20
N VAL A 565 35.18 14.83 11.42
CA VAL A 565 35.94 14.47 12.61
C VAL A 565 37.30 13.93 12.20
N GLU A 566 38.36 14.49 12.79
CA GLU A 566 39.73 14.01 12.55
C GLU A 566 40.14 12.99 13.64
N ARG A 567 40.45 11.77 13.20
CA ARG A 567 40.92 10.67 14.07
C ARG A 567 41.93 9.81 13.33
N ALA A 568 42.97 9.39 14.05
CA ALA A 568 44.06 8.59 13.49
C ALA A 568 44.66 9.19 12.19
N GLY A 569 44.72 10.52 12.07
CA GLY A 569 45.22 11.22 10.88
C GLY A 569 44.28 11.22 9.66
N LEU A 570 43.04 10.74 9.82
CA LEU A 570 42.03 10.65 8.76
C LEU A 570 40.89 11.63 9.01
N ARG A 571 40.35 12.22 7.93
CA ARG A 571 39.15 13.06 7.94
C ARG A 571 37.92 12.20 7.71
N LEU A 572 37.07 12.09 8.72
CA LEU A 572 35.88 11.24 8.70
C LEU A 572 34.63 12.12 8.59
N GLY A 573 33.85 11.94 7.53
CA GLY A 573 32.61 12.67 7.27
C GLY A 573 31.38 11.89 7.70
N PHE A 574 30.49 12.56 8.44
CA PHE A 574 29.23 11.99 8.90
C PHE A 574 28.09 12.94 8.56
N PHE A 575 26.98 12.41 8.05
CA PHE A 575 25.73 13.15 7.93
C PHE A 575 24.55 12.19 8.15
N ALA A 576 23.39 12.74 8.52
CA ALA A 576 22.26 11.95 8.94
C ALA A 576 20.93 12.40 8.32
N LEU A 577 20.09 11.42 8.00
CA LEU A 577 18.77 11.61 7.41
C LEU A 577 17.72 10.90 8.25
N SER A 578 16.51 11.44 8.26
CA SER A 578 15.34 10.73 8.74
C SER A 578 14.31 10.62 7.65
N PHE A 579 13.39 9.66 7.75
CA PHE A 579 12.25 9.60 6.84
C PHE A 579 11.16 10.62 7.09
N GLY A 580 11.11 11.14 8.31
CA GLY A 580 9.96 11.86 8.82
C GLY A 580 10.19 12.33 10.24
N SER A 581 9.25 13.11 10.76
CA SER A 581 9.19 13.44 12.18
C SER A 581 7.78 13.19 12.68
N ASN A 582 7.65 12.72 13.91
CA ASN A 582 6.37 12.55 14.60
C ASN A 582 5.62 13.89 14.71
N CYS A 583 6.36 15.00 14.76
CA CYS A 583 5.83 16.35 14.64
C CYS A 583 5.76 16.82 13.18
N PHE A 584 4.99 16.13 12.33
CA PHE A 584 5.00 16.28 10.86
C PHE A 584 4.73 17.70 10.32
N TRP A 585 4.13 18.59 11.11
CA TRP A 585 3.89 20.00 10.75
C TRP A 585 5.09 20.92 11.01
N ARG A 586 6.12 20.44 11.72
CA ARG A 586 7.35 21.19 12.01
C ARG A 586 8.46 20.73 11.08
N LYS A 587 9.23 21.68 10.56
CA LYS A 587 10.40 21.43 9.71
C LYS A 587 11.58 22.20 10.27
N HIS A 588 12.76 21.59 10.25
CA HIS A 588 14.02 22.22 10.58
C HIS A 588 14.95 22.13 9.36
N PRO A 589 15.67 23.20 8.98
CA PRO A 589 16.54 23.18 7.80
C PRO A 589 17.65 22.13 7.91
N ASP A 590 18.15 21.88 9.12
CA ASP A 590 19.21 20.90 9.37
C ASP A 590 18.65 19.47 9.57
N LEU A 591 17.33 19.25 9.44
CA LEU A 591 16.71 17.93 9.44
C LEU A 591 16.13 17.60 8.06
N SER A 592 16.90 16.84 7.28
CA SER A 592 16.45 16.37 5.97
C SER A 592 15.56 15.14 6.10
N LEU A 593 14.29 15.30 5.69
CA LEU A 593 13.29 14.24 5.68
C LEU A 593 13.21 13.61 4.28
N LEU A 594 13.64 12.37 4.15
CA LEU A 594 13.73 11.65 2.87
C LEU A 594 13.38 10.17 3.04
N LYS A 595 12.45 9.69 2.23
CA LYS A 595 12.14 8.26 2.13
C LYS A 595 12.91 7.61 0.98
N PRO A 596 13.31 6.32 1.08
CA PRO A 596 13.97 5.60 0.00
C PRO A 596 13.22 5.65 -1.33
N GLU A 597 11.89 5.51 -1.33
CA GLU A 597 11.09 5.55 -2.54
C GLU A 597 11.14 6.94 -3.21
N GLU A 598 11.23 8.02 -2.42
CA GLU A 598 11.34 9.39 -2.94
C GLU A 598 12.69 9.60 -3.63
N LEU A 599 13.77 9.09 -3.02
CA LEU A 599 15.11 9.10 -3.63
C LEU A 599 15.13 8.28 -4.93
N LEU A 600 14.55 7.08 -4.94
CA LEU A 600 14.61 6.18 -6.10
C LEU A 600 13.71 6.62 -7.27
N HIS A 601 12.61 7.33 -7.02
CA HIS A 601 11.63 7.69 -8.06
C HIS A 601 11.72 9.14 -8.53
N SER A 602 12.60 9.95 -7.95
CA SER A 602 12.74 11.37 -8.31
C SER A 602 14.14 11.66 -8.87
N PRO A 603 14.30 11.75 -10.20
CA PRO A 603 15.59 12.07 -10.82
C PRO A 603 16.18 13.40 -10.35
N SER A 604 15.34 14.38 -9.99
CA SER A 604 15.81 15.66 -9.48
C SER A 604 16.38 15.55 -8.06
N LEU A 605 15.80 14.69 -7.21
CA LEU A 605 16.38 14.40 -5.88
C LEU A 605 17.67 13.60 -6.01
N GLN A 606 17.71 12.60 -6.90
CA GLN A 606 18.95 11.85 -7.19
C GLN A 606 20.08 12.78 -7.62
N LYS A 607 19.81 13.69 -8.56
CA LYS A 607 20.81 14.67 -9.00
C LYS A 607 21.32 15.53 -7.84
N ARG A 608 20.42 16.08 -7.03
CA ARG A 608 20.80 16.93 -5.88
C ARG A 608 21.65 16.16 -4.86
N TRP A 609 21.24 14.95 -4.50
CA TRP A 609 21.98 14.13 -3.53
C TRP A 609 23.31 13.64 -4.08
N LEU A 610 23.38 13.31 -5.37
CA LEU A 610 24.63 12.96 -6.02
C LEU A 610 25.62 14.12 -5.98
N GLU A 611 25.19 15.34 -6.34
CA GLU A 611 26.03 16.54 -6.26
C GLU A 611 26.51 16.81 -4.82
N GLN A 612 25.62 16.66 -3.83
CA GLN A 612 25.95 16.86 -2.42
C GLN A 612 26.92 15.80 -1.88
N ILE A 613 26.71 14.52 -2.19
CA ILE A 613 27.59 13.42 -1.78
C ILE A 613 28.96 13.56 -2.44
N GLN A 614 29.00 13.91 -3.72
CA GLN A 614 30.26 14.17 -4.43
C GLN A 614 31.04 15.32 -3.82
N ALA A 615 30.36 16.40 -3.40
CA ALA A 615 31.00 17.50 -2.69
C ALA A 615 31.58 17.04 -1.35
N TYR A 616 30.81 16.32 -0.54
CA TYR A 616 31.27 15.78 0.75
C TYR A 616 32.45 14.84 0.59
N ARG A 617 32.42 13.99 -0.43
CA ARG A 617 33.50 13.02 -0.72
C ARG A 617 34.85 13.69 -0.97
N GLN A 618 34.88 14.89 -1.55
CA GLN A 618 36.15 15.62 -1.78
C GLN A 618 36.80 16.10 -0.48
N GLU A 619 36.05 16.14 0.62
CA GLU A 619 36.52 16.69 1.89
C GLU A 619 36.95 15.60 2.89
N VAL A 620 36.69 14.32 2.62
CA VAL A 620 36.83 13.26 3.63
C VAL A 620 37.41 11.98 3.06
N ASP A 621 38.14 11.25 3.91
CA ASP A 621 38.72 9.94 3.59
C ASP A 621 37.68 8.82 3.73
N LEU A 622 36.72 8.99 4.64
CA LEU A 622 35.58 8.10 4.87
C LEU A 622 34.29 8.91 4.94
N LEU A 623 33.27 8.54 4.16
CA LEU A 623 31.95 9.15 4.21
C LEU A 623 30.91 8.16 4.74
N VAL A 624 30.29 8.52 5.86
CA VAL A 624 29.28 7.72 6.56
C VAL A 624 27.94 8.44 6.55
N LEU A 625 26.89 7.72 6.18
CA LEU A 625 25.52 8.19 6.23
C LEU A 625 24.73 7.41 7.29
N SER A 626 24.18 8.12 8.27
CA SER A 626 23.15 7.55 9.15
C SER A 626 21.77 7.79 8.54
N TRP A 627 20.94 6.75 8.41
CA TRP A 627 19.58 6.91 7.90
C TRP A 627 18.56 6.27 8.84
N HIS A 628 17.83 7.11 9.57
CA HIS A 628 16.71 6.68 10.38
C HIS A 628 15.51 6.38 9.51
N TRP A 629 15.44 5.13 9.00
CA TRP A 629 14.31 4.62 8.23
C TRP A 629 14.26 3.09 8.26
N GLY A 630 13.03 2.60 8.21
CA GLY A 630 12.65 1.20 8.20
C GLY A 630 11.23 1.14 8.74
N TYR A 631 10.40 0.21 8.31
CA TYR A 631 9.13 0.08 9.04
C TYR A 631 9.43 -0.56 10.39
N GLU A 632 8.90 0.03 11.46
CA GLU A 632 9.02 -0.54 12.80
C GLU A 632 8.67 -2.04 12.79
N SER A 633 9.44 -2.84 13.51
CA SER A 633 9.30 -4.29 13.65
C SER A 633 9.51 -5.11 12.37
N GLU A 634 10.08 -4.53 11.31
CA GLU A 634 10.53 -5.31 10.17
C GLU A 634 11.87 -5.99 10.47
N LEU A 635 11.87 -7.33 10.38
CA LEU A 635 13.06 -8.16 10.54
C LEU A 635 14.05 -8.06 9.37
N TYR A 636 13.59 -7.61 8.21
CA TYR A 636 14.40 -7.51 6.99
C TYR A 636 14.17 -6.15 6.32
N PRO A 637 15.22 -5.54 5.73
CA PRO A 637 15.09 -4.27 5.03
C PRO A 637 14.16 -4.41 3.82
N SER A 638 13.35 -3.37 3.57
CA SER A 638 12.53 -3.32 2.37
C SER A 638 13.41 -3.25 1.11
N GLN A 639 12.91 -3.74 -0.03
CA GLN A 639 13.65 -3.65 -1.29
C GLN A 639 13.97 -2.20 -1.68
N ALA A 640 13.10 -1.25 -1.33
CA ALA A 640 13.35 0.16 -1.57
C ALA A 640 14.50 0.68 -0.70
N LEU A 641 14.59 0.28 0.57
CA LEU A 641 15.71 0.63 1.43
C LEU A 641 17.03 0.02 0.91
N GLN A 642 17.03 -1.25 0.53
CA GLN A 642 18.19 -1.92 -0.09
C GLN A 642 18.65 -1.17 -1.35
N ALA A 643 17.75 -0.93 -2.30
CA ALA A 643 18.07 -0.23 -3.53
C ALA A 643 18.53 1.23 -3.29
N ALA A 644 17.97 1.92 -2.29
CA ALA A 644 18.42 3.27 -1.95
C ALA A 644 19.80 3.26 -1.30
N PHE A 645 20.11 2.27 -0.45
CA PHE A 645 21.44 2.12 0.13
C PHE A 645 22.48 1.80 -0.95
N HIS A 646 22.16 0.90 -1.88
CA HIS A 646 23.02 0.61 -3.03
C HIS A 646 23.25 1.85 -3.89
N TRP A 647 22.20 2.62 -4.19
CA TRP A 647 22.33 3.87 -4.95
C TRP A 647 23.21 4.91 -4.23
N LEU A 648 23.08 5.05 -2.91
CA LEU A 648 23.90 5.97 -2.11
C LEU A 648 25.35 5.50 -2.01
N ALA A 649 25.57 4.19 -1.93
CA ALA A 649 26.89 3.59 -2.01
C ALA A 649 27.54 3.91 -3.37
N GLU A 650 26.85 3.66 -4.47
CA GLU A 650 27.30 4.02 -5.82
C GLU A 650 27.55 5.53 -5.99
N ALA A 651 26.81 6.37 -5.26
CA ALA A 651 27.02 7.82 -5.26
C ALA A 651 28.30 8.26 -4.50
N GLY A 652 28.91 7.38 -3.69
CA GLY A 652 30.19 7.61 -3.01
C GLY A 652 30.19 7.49 -1.49
N VAL A 653 29.11 6.99 -0.88
CA VAL A 653 29.04 6.72 0.57
C VAL A 653 29.69 5.36 0.89
N ASP A 654 30.63 5.32 1.84
CA ASP A 654 31.37 4.10 2.20
C ASP A 654 30.62 3.23 3.21
N LEU A 655 29.90 3.87 4.14
CA LEU A 655 29.18 3.18 5.20
C LEU A 655 27.79 3.78 5.37
N LEU A 656 26.77 2.93 5.27
CA LEU A 656 25.39 3.25 5.54
C LEU A 656 24.95 2.62 6.85
N TRP A 657 24.50 3.46 7.78
CA TRP A 657 24.18 3.12 9.16
C TRP A 657 22.70 3.38 9.44
N GLY A 658 21.89 2.33 9.33
CA GLY A 658 20.43 2.36 9.41
C GLY A 658 19.86 2.09 10.80
N HIS A 659 18.62 2.53 11.02
CA HIS A 659 17.92 2.57 12.31
C HIS A 659 16.39 2.39 12.15
N HIS A 660 15.60 2.68 13.20
CA HIS A 660 14.14 2.85 13.22
C HIS A 660 13.28 1.57 13.13
N SER A 661 13.75 0.49 12.49
CA SER A 661 12.99 -0.77 12.55
C SER A 661 12.86 -1.29 14.00
N HIS A 662 13.68 -0.78 14.93
CA HIS A 662 13.82 -1.21 16.33
C HIS A 662 14.15 -2.70 16.50
N LEU A 663 14.46 -3.40 15.40
CA LEU A 663 14.91 -4.78 15.36
C LEU A 663 16.19 -4.83 14.54
N VAL A 664 17.16 -5.62 14.98
CA VAL A 664 18.38 -5.83 14.20
C VAL A 664 18.03 -6.46 12.85
N GLN A 665 18.50 -5.82 11.79
CA GLN A 665 18.36 -6.32 10.43
C GLN A 665 19.69 -6.88 9.93
N PRO A 666 19.68 -7.69 8.85
CA PRO A 666 20.92 -8.09 8.19
C PRO A 666 21.80 -6.91 7.81
N PHE A 667 23.06 -7.19 7.57
CA PHE A 667 23.99 -6.26 6.96
C PHE A 667 24.50 -6.84 5.63
N GLU A 668 25.06 -5.97 4.81
CA GLU A 668 25.59 -6.33 3.51
C GLU A 668 26.91 -5.58 3.27
N ILE A 669 27.90 -6.27 2.71
CA ILE A 669 29.06 -5.62 2.10
C ILE A 669 28.77 -5.56 0.60
N TYR A 670 28.25 -4.42 0.16
CA TYR A 670 27.81 -4.21 -1.20
C TYR A 670 29.03 -4.06 -2.13
N GLN A 671 29.14 -4.96 -3.10
CA GLN A 671 30.17 -4.90 -4.13
C GLN A 671 29.71 -3.97 -5.24
N GLN A 672 30.39 -2.84 -5.38
CA GLN A 672 30.03 -1.83 -6.37
C GLN A 672 30.36 -2.31 -7.79
N PRO A 673 29.63 -1.83 -8.82
CA PRO A 673 29.94 -2.10 -10.22
C PRO A 673 31.39 -1.75 -10.60
N LYS A 674 31.99 -2.50 -11.53
CA LYS A 674 33.39 -2.32 -11.97
C LYS A 674 33.65 -0.86 -12.39
N GLY A 675 34.55 -0.17 -11.68
CA GLY A 675 34.97 1.21 -11.97
C GLY A 675 34.88 2.17 -10.77
N VAL A 676 34.23 1.77 -9.67
CA VAL A 676 34.24 2.50 -8.40
C VAL A 676 35.10 1.73 -7.38
N SER A 677 35.95 2.45 -6.65
CA SER A 677 37.16 1.85 -6.07
C SER A 677 36.98 1.03 -4.78
N GLN A 678 35.79 1.01 -4.12
CA GLN A 678 35.64 0.37 -2.81
C GLN A 678 34.25 -0.24 -2.57
N ASN A 679 34.20 -1.35 -1.82
CA ASN A 679 32.95 -1.95 -1.34
C ASN A 679 32.34 -1.05 -0.25
N ALA A 680 31.01 -0.96 -0.20
CA ALA A 680 30.30 -0.20 0.83
C ALA A 680 29.71 -1.14 1.89
N LEU A 681 29.72 -0.72 3.16
CA LEU A 681 29.06 -1.44 4.24
C LEU A 681 27.65 -0.90 4.47
N CYS A 682 26.65 -1.74 4.26
CA CYS A 682 25.24 -1.45 4.45
C CYS A 682 24.74 -2.12 5.72
N LEU A 683 24.63 -1.36 6.82
CA LEU A 683 24.00 -1.78 8.06
C LEU A 683 22.54 -1.33 8.03
N TYR A 684 21.59 -2.22 7.75
CA TYR A 684 20.21 -1.77 7.52
C TYR A 684 19.46 -1.35 8.78
N SER A 685 19.72 -2.01 9.91
CA SER A 685 19.26 -1.57 11.23
C SER A 685 20.07 -2.20 12.34
N CYS A 686 20.55 -1.39 13.28
CA CYS A 686 21.30 -1.82 14.45
C CYS A 686 20.42 -2.23 15.65
N GLY A 687 19.09 -2.14 15.54
CA GLY A 687 18.17 -2.39 16.66
C GLY A 687 18.30 -1.35 17.77
N ASN A 688 18.03 -1.73 19.02
CA ASN A 688 18.03 -0.79 20.15
C ASN A 688 19.20 -1.03 21.12
N LEU A 689 19.81 0.06 21.57
CA LEU A 689 20.66 0.09 22.76
C LEU A 689 19.84 0.29 24.05
N LEU A 690 18.74 1.02 23.95
CA LEU A 690 17.75 1.17 25.01
C LEU A 690 16.38 1.33 24.36
N SER A 691 15.37 0.62 24.87
CA SER A 691 14.02 0.67 24.33
C SER A 691 12.98 0.65 25.44
N ASN A 692 11.93 1.45 25.26
CA ASN A 692 10.69 1.38 26.05
C ASN A 692 9.59 0.56 25.35
N LEU A 693 9.89 -0.04 24.19
CA LEU A 693 8.93 -0.82 23.43
C LEU A 693 8.74 -2.20 24.08
N GLU A 694 7.50 -2.67 24.09
CA GLU A 694 7.15 -3.99 24.63
C GLU A 694 7.44 -5.09 23.62
N GLY A 695 8.22 -6.10 24.03
CA GLY A 695 8.47 -7.32 23.26
C GLY A 695 9.95 -7.66 23.17
N ASP A 696 10.26 -8.96 23.27
CA ASP A 696 11.64 -9.45 23.43
C ASP A 696 12.61 -8.98 22.32
N GLY A 697 12.13 -8.86 21.08
CA GLY A 697 12.95 -8.40 19.96
C GLY A 697 13.42 -6.95 20.07
N TYR A 698 12.65 -6.07 20.73
CA TYR A 698 13.02 -4.65 20.88
C TYR A 698 14.06 -4.42 21.97
N HIS A 699 14.31 -5.42 22.82
CA HIS A 699 15.41 -5.38 23.77
C HIS A 699 16.71 -5.91 23.15
N GLN A 700 16.76 -6.19 21.85
CA GLN A 700 17.93 -6.72 21.18
C GLN A 700 18.55 -5.66 20.25
N GLY A 701 19.88 -5.58 20.27
CA GLY A 701 20.68 -4.65 19.47
C GLY A 701 22.00 -5.27 19.04
N VAL A 702 22.69 -4.59 18.13
CA VAL A 702 24.04 -4.96 17.69
C VAL A 702 24.94 -3.74 17.68
N LEU A 703 26.15 -3.89 18.22
CA LEU A 703 27.23 -2.94 18.05
C LEU A 703 28.21 -3.48 17.01
N TRP A 704 28.39 -2.75 15.91
CA TRP A 704 29.27 -3.13 14.81
C TRP A 704 30.66 -2.53 15.02
N SER A 705 31.63 -3.38 15.32
CA SER A 705 33.05 -3.03 15.34
C SER A 705 33.59 -3.09 13.91
N VAL A 706 33.95 -1.93 13.36
CA VAL A 706 34.47 -1.79 12.00
C VAL A 706 35.91 -1.32 12.09
N THR A 707 36.86 -2.15 11.65
CA THR A 707 38.27 -1.77 11.56
C THR A 707 38.60 -1.42 10.12
N LEU A 708 39.08 -0.19 9.93
CA LEU A 708 39.55 0.36 8.67
C LEU A 708 41.06 0.52 8.71
N GLN A 709 41.71 0.33 7.58
CA GLN A 709 43.15 0.51 7.44
C GLN A 709 43.46 1.32 6.18
N SER A 710 44.35 2.31 6.27
CA SER A 710 44.78 3.07 5.11
C SER A 710 45.57 2.19 4.15
N SER A 711 45.33 2.33 2.85
CA SER A 711 46.11 1.72 1.78
C SER A 711 46.47 2.76 0.71
N PRO A 712 47.43 2.47 -0.19
CA PRO A 712 47.77 3.37 -1.30
C PRO A 712 46.56 3.73 -2.20
N ASP A 713 45.55 2.87 -2.25
CA ASP A 713 44.31 3.08 -3.03
C ASP A 713 43.15 3.67 -2.19
N GLY A 714 43.43 4.16 -0.97
CA GLY A 714 42.46 4.69 -0.01
C GLY A 714 42.20 3.78 1.20
N LEU A 715 41.24 4.15 2.06
CA LEU A 715 40.86 3.34 3.23
C LEU A 715 40.23 2.00 2.83
N ARG A 716 40.57 0.91 3.50
CA ARG A 716 39.95 -0.40 3.26
C ARG A 716 39.38 -0.98 4.55
N MET A 717 38.20 -1.57 4.44
CA MET A 717 37.59 -2.36 5.52
C MET A 717 38.35 -3.66 5.72
N GLN A 718 38.95 -3.83 6.89
CA GLN A 718 39.66 -5.05 7.29
C GLN A 718 38.74 -6.03 8.00
N THR A 719 37.97 -5.55 8.98
CA THR A 719 37.05 -6.38 9.75
C THR A 719 35.74 -5.65 10.02
N VAL A 720 34.64 -6.40 9.96
CA VAL A 720 33.30 -5.98 10.36
C VAL A 720 32.78 -7.05 11.31
N LYS A 721 32.72 -6.73 12.60
CA LYS A 721 32.39 -7.68 13.67
C LYS A 721 31.14 -7.24 14.42
N PRO A 722 30.07 -8.06 14.42
CA PRO A 722 28.89 -7.79 15.25
C PRO A 722 29.13 -8.18 16.71
N HIS A 723 28.67 -7.32 17.61
CA HIS A 723 28.55 -7.60 19.04
C HIS A 723 27.08 -7.49 19.44
N PHE A 724 26.40 -8.63 19.52
CA PHE A 724 24.99 -8.67 19.87
C PHE A 724 24.77 -8.41 21.36
N PHE A 725 23.71 -7.69 21.68
CA PHE A 725 23.46 -7.09 22.98
C PHE A 725 21.99 -7.17 23.36
N ARG A 726 21.71 -7.36 24.66
CA ARG A 726 20.37 -7.25 25.26
C ARG A 726 20.28 -5.98 26.11
N ALA A 727 19.44 -5.04 25.68
CA ALA A 727 19.21 -3.75 26.32
C ALA A 727 18.59 -3.84 27.71
N ASP A 728 17.62 -4.72 27.91
CA ASP A 728 16.94 -4.89 29.20
C ASP A 728 17.84 -5.52 30.28
N GLN A 729 18.85 -6.27 29.85
CA GLN A 729 19.84 -6.91 30.73
C GLN A 729 21.18 -6.16 30.79
N ASN A 730 21.37 -5.13 29.97
CA ASN A 730 22.65 -4.43 29.81
C ASN A 730 23.81 -5.41 29.58
N HIS A 731 23.63 -6.42 28.72
CA HIS A 731 24.56 -7.55 28.58
C HIS A 731 24.88 -7.88 27.13
N LEU A 732 26.16 -8.17 26.85
CA LEU A 732 26.61 -8.71 25.56
C LEU A 732 26.31 -10.20 25.49
N LEU A 733 25.68 -10.65 24.41
CA LEU A 733 25.38 -12.08 24.23
C LEU A 733 26.66 -12.89 24.00
N SER A 734 26.82 -13.99 24.73
CA SER A 734 27.89 -14.98 24.50
C SER A 734 27.69 -15.72 23.16
N PRO A 735 28.73 -16.33 22.55
CA PRO A 735 28.59 -17.07 21.29
C PRO A 735 27.52 -18.18 21.32
N LEU A 736 27.30 -18.79 22.49
CA LEU A 736 26.28 -19.82 22.72
C LEU A 736 24.87 -19.23 22.68
N GLU A 737 24.67 -18.07 23.31
CA GLU A 737 23.40 -17.34 23.32
C GLU A 737 23.10 -16.72 21.95
N GLN A 738 24.14 -16.22 21.26
CA GLN A 738 24.03 -15.76 19.88
C GLN A 738 23.43 -16.87 19.00
N GLY A 739 23.97 -18.10 19.08
CA GLY A 739 23.53 -19.24 18.27
C GLY A 739 22.08 -19.67 18.48
N GLN A 740 21.50 -19.28 19.61
CA GLN A 740 20.10 -19.55 19.96
C GLN A 740 19.18 -18.36 19.71
N SER A 741 19.72 -17.14 19.60
CA SER A 741 18.97 -15.92 19.39
C SER A 741 18.32 -15.87 17.99
N LEU A 742 17.08 -15.37 17.94
CA LEU A 742 16.40 -15.04 16.67
C LEU A 742 17.20 -14.00 15.86
N LEU A 743 17.98 -13.17 16.57
CA LEU A 743 18.84 -12.12 16.05
C LEU A 743 19.95 -12.67 15.13
N GLU A 744 20.73 -13.64 15.61
CA GLU A 744 21.79 -14.24 14.80
C GLU A 744 21.21 -15.06 13.64
N ARG A 745 20.06 -15.74 13.85
CA ARG A 745 19.37 -16.46 12.78
C ARG A 745 18.93 -15.53 11.65
N SER A 746 18.35 -14.38 11.96
CA SER A 746 17.94 -13.38 10.96
C SER A 746 19.14 -12.91 10.12
N CYS A 747 20.28 -12.63 10.76
CA CYS A 747 21.51 -12.24 10.06
C CYS A 747 22.13 -13.41 9.25
N ARG A 748 22.18 -14.63 9.80
CA ARG A 748 22.77 -15.81 9.13
C ARG A 748 21.93 -16.32 7.96
N GLU A 749 20.61 -16.32 8.06
CA GLU A 749 19.71 -16.76 6.99
C GLU A 749 19.86 -15.89 5.73
N HIS A 750 20.18 -14.61 5.90
CA HIS A 750 20.45 -13.71 4.80
C HIS A 750 21.85 -13.90 4.19
N LEU A 751 22.88 -14.08 5.02
CA LEU A 751 24.25 -14.35 4.56
C LEU A 751 24.40 -15.67 3.79
N ASN A 752 23.58 -16.68 4.12
CA ASN A 752 23.59 -17.99 3.46
C ASN A 752 22.61 -18.10 2.28
N ALA A 753 21.86 -17.04 1.97
CA ALA A 753 21.05 -17.01 0.76
C ALA A 753 21.99 -16.84 -0.44
N PRO A 754 21.95 -17.73 -1.47
CA PRO A 754 22.79 -17.55 -2.65
C PRO A 754 22.43 -16.21 -3.29
N THR A 755 23.44 -15.33 -3.39
CA THR A 755 23.37 -14.10 -4.18
C THR A 755 22.85 -14.44 -5.56
N ARG A 756 21.64 -13.95 -5.87
CA ARG A 756 20.92 -14.19 -7.12
C ARG A 756 21.24 -13.15 -8.15
#